data_AF-A0A968PB27-F1
#
_entry.id   AF-A0A968PB27-F1
#
_cell.length_a   1.000
_cell.length_b   1.000
_cell.length_c   1.000
_cell.angle_alpha   90.00
_cell.angle_beta   90.00
_cell.angle_gamma   90.00
#
_symmetry.space_group_name_H-M   'P 1'
#
loop_
_entity.id
_entity.type
_entity.pdbx_description
1 polymer ?
#
loop_
_entity_poly.entity_id
_entity_poly.type
_entity_poly.pdbx_seq_one_letter_code
_entity_poly.pdbx_strand_id
1 'polypeptide(L)'
;MNTTLQAMRLESLQYLARWARYAQMDWYDIPGKPGLGCYGTGYNSWGVQTNQKFIAAMAVLAAYGKELSDPGIDLDQVRQQALAALRFALQSHQSGSGYCTDGTRWGHTWISAIGIERMLHGIHLLKPWFTSEDSQGVRAMLTSEADWLTDHYSRNGHEGVVAGQWHTSRKNAPESNLWNGGLLYRTANLYPDHPRAQAWTERGHEFLLNGVSVPADAQDERIFAGKPLREWHRGANFFPHYALDHHGYLNVGYMATCISHAAILHFDLRQGNLPACESVHLHQAELWQVLQALIFDDGRLVRIGGDTRQRYTYCQDYLLPSLFYAHDYLHDPQALPLAEKFFKTIDTEAKHNGDGSFYGKRLAVLREQSAYYHTRLESDRACVLGMVIVYGNLLKDPQVKPVESNPKPMTVAWSEPEHGAVLHRSGTRLASFSWRAHGVSQGLCLPPWDGHLAEWENNLTGRIDFLHHPHSERPGARASRKLIEHHMTEFPGGFITSGAVMEGVNLVLSEGWTGSDSAVHQQVFAALPDDHTVVGLQFCRVGPYRRYLRLVQGMTLQLPNDLFNQDQRYLLTEQGPMILRRDLKEDEIRSLQSRWFNVEGHLAAVGLYGADSFTLDRSITRRGGVHQSLHAETFAWYHQKRQVSVDPGAMVLDVGWLAASSVDGPATAQLARDNPAETVQRMEDARWVTVTAMDGRRYGVLANFSTQPWKIPYGKLSQLDKQLESAGSRLGTGYACTLPGLAVALG
;
A
#
# COMPACT_ATOMS: atom_id res chain seq x y z
N MET A 1 -17.56 -23.41 15.05
CA MET A 1 -16.88 -22.88 13.85
C MET A 1 -17.91 -22.22 12.95
N ASN A 2 -17.74 -20.92 12.73
CA ASN A 2 -18.50 -20.14 11.74
C ASN A 2 -18.46 -20.86 10.37
N THR A 3 -19.63 -21.12 9.76
CA THR A 3 -19.77 -21.83 8.47
C THR A 3 -18.95 -21.18 7.36
N THR A 4 -18.78 -19.86 7.41
CA THR A 4 -18.04 -19.12 6.38
C THR A 4 -16.53 -19.26 6.51
N LEU A 5 -16.00 -19.30 7.73
CA LEU A 5 -14.58 -19.59 7.98
C LEU A 5 -14.21 -21.00 7.48
N GLN A 6 -15.09 -21.98 7.71
CA GLN A 6 -14.90 -23.34 7.22
C GLN A 6 -14.90 -23.41 5.68
N ALA A 7 -15.79 -22.66 5.03
CA ALA A 7 -15.80 -22.55 3.57
C ALA A 7 -14.49 -21.93 3.03
N MET A 8 -14.06 -20.79 3.59
CA MET A 8 -12.80 -20.15 3.20
C MET A 8 -11.58 -21.06 3.42
N ARG A 9 -11.58 -21.86 4.49
CA ARG A 9 -10.53 -22.88 4.74
C ARG A 9 -10.51 -23.92 3.62
N LEU A 10 -11.66 -24.52 3.31
CA LEU A 10 -11.75 -25.57 2.31
C LEU A 10 -11.40 -25.06 0.90
N GLU A 11 -11.87 -23.86 0.55
CA GLU A 11 -11.53 -23.21 -0.71
C GLU A 11 -10.03 -22.87 -0.78
N SER A 12 -9.42 -22.39 0.31
CA SER A 12 -7.96 -22.18 0.40
C SER A 12 -7.21 -23.48 0.09
N LEU A 13 -7.67 -24.61 0.63
CA LEU A 13 -7.05 -25.92 0.39
C LEU A 13 -7.20 -26.35 -1.07
N GLN A 14 -8.36 -26.13 -1.71
CA GLN A 14 -8.55 -26.36 -3.14
C GLN A 14 -7.63 -25.50 -4.00
N TYR A 15 -7.43 -24.24 -3.63
CA TYR A 15 -6.49 -23.35 -4.30
C TYR A 15 -5.04 -23.82 -4.16
N LEU A 16 -4.62 -24.27 -2.97
CA LEU A 16 -3.31 -24.88 -2.79
C LEU A 16 -3.12 -26.13 -3.63
N ALA A 17 -4.13 -27.00 -3.74
CA ALA A 17 -4.05 -28.19 -4.59
C ALA A 17 -3.86 -27.85 -6.07
N ARG A 18 -4.59 -26.86 -6.59
CA ARG A 18 -4.41 -26.37 -7.96
C ARG A 18 -3.03 -25.75 -8.17
N TRP A 19 -2.61 -24.91 -7.22
CA TRP A 19 -1.30 -24.27 -7.28
C TRP A 19 -0.16 -25.28 -7.19
N ALA A 20 -0.26 -26.33 -6.37
CA ALA A 20 0.75 -27.37 -6.27
C ALA A 20 1.00 -28.09 -7.60
N ARG A 21 -0.04 -28.24 -8.44
CA ARG A 21 0.10 -28.76 -9.82
C ARG A 21 0.78 -27.73 -10.73
N TYR A 22 0.37 -26.47 -10.66
CA TYR A 22 0.99 -25.38 -11.41
C TYR A 22 2.48 -25.20 -11.05
N ALA A 23 2.81 -25.28 -9.77
CA ALA A 23 4.15 -25.08 -9.22
C ALA A 23 5.17 -26.11 -9.73
N GLN A 24 4.72 -27.25 -10.26
CA GLN A 24 5.62 -28.26 -10.86
C GLN A 24 6.41 -27.71 -12.05
N MET A 25 5.91 -26.67 -12.72
CA MET A 25 6.63 -26.01 -13.81
C MET A 25 7.94 -25.35 -13.37
N ASP A 26 8.04 -25.01 -12.08
CA ASP A 26 9.17 -24.30 -11.47
C ASP A 26 9.82 -25.14 -10.34
N TRP A 27 9.48 -26.44 -10.25
CA TRP A 27 10.09 -27.43 -9.36
C TRP A 27 11.16 -28.26 -10.07
N TYR A 28 12.25 -28.57 -9.38
CA TYR A 28 13.25 -29.53 -9.86
C TYR A 28 13.99 -30.21 -8.69
N ASP A 29 14.45 -31.43 -8.94
CA ASP A 29 15.40 -32.11 -8.05
C ASP A 29 16.79 -31.52 -8.23
N ILE A 30 17.56 -31.44 -7.13
CA ILE A 30 18.93 -30.91 -7.19
C ILE A 30 19.84 -31.94 -7.88
N PRO A 31 20.50 -31.57 -9.01
CA PRO A 31 21.34 -32.51 -9.75
C PRO A 31 22.43 -33.14 -8.88
N GLY A 32 22.52 -34.48 -8.92
CA GLY A 32 23.52 -35.24 -8.16
C GLY A 32 23.31 -35.29 -6.64
N LYS A 33 22.18 -34.78 -6.12
CA LYS A 33 21.85 -34.83 -4.69
C LYS A 33 20.46 -35.44 -4.45
N PRO A 34 20.36 -36.78 -4.45
CA PRO A 34 19.08 -37.46 -4.22
C PRO A 34 18.40 -37.01 -2.92
N GLY A 35 17.09 -36.79 -2.98
CA GLY A 35 16.29 -36.36 -1.82
C GLY A 35 16.32 -34.87 -1.53
N LEU A 36 16.99 -34.06 -2.36
CA LEU A 36 16.91 -32.59 -2.34
C LEU A 36 16.16 -32.08 -3.56
N GLY A 37 15.33 -31.06 -3.37
CA GLY A 37 14.61 -30.38 -4.45
C GLY A 37 14.40 -28.91 -4.13
N CYS A 38 14.03 -28.13 -5.14
CA CYS A 38 13.81 -26.69 -4.98
C CYS A 38 12.67 -26.20 -5.86
N TYR A 39 11.87 -25.30 -5.31
CA TYR A 39 10.92 -24.47 -6.06
C TYR A 39 11.50 -23.08 -6.33
N GLY A 40 11.43 -22.63 -7.59
CA GLY A 40 12.04 -21.37 -8.02
C GLY A 40 13.56 -21.48 -8.16
N THR A 41 14.28 -20.36 -8.17
CA THR A 41 15.68 -20.37 -8.61
C THR A 41 16.64 -21.11 -7.67
N GLY A 42 16.32 -21.21 -6.37
CA GLY A 42 17.24 -21.75 -5.36
C GLY A 42 18.44 -20.85 -5.04
N TYR A 43 18.44 -19.62 -5.56
CA TYR A 43 19.45 -18.60 -5.25
C TYR A 43 19.31 -18.10 -3.83
N ASN A 44 20.35 -17.46 -3.31
CA ASN A 44 20.33 -16.80 -2.01
C ASN A 44 19.29 -15.66 -1.95
N SER A 45 19.15 -15.04 -0.79
CA SER A 45 18.22 -13.94 -0.53
C SER A 45 16.77 -14.37 -0.81
N TRP A 46 16.07 -13.78 -1.79
CA TRP A 46 14.67 -14.10 -2.04
C TRP A 46 14.46 -15.45 -2.72
N GLY A 47 15.48 -16.06 -3.34
CA GLY A 47 15.33 -17.38 -3.97
C GLY A 47 15.06 -18.47 -2.94
N VAL A 48 15.82 -18.49 -1.85
CA VAL A 48 15.57 -19.40 -0.72
C VAL A 48 14.26 -19.07 -0.03
N GLN A 49 13.90 -17.78 0.15
CA GLN A 49 12.62 -17.41 0.73
C GLN A 49 11.42 -17.87 -0.12
N THR A 50 11.55 -17.86 -1.44
CA THR A 50 10.57 -18.45 -2.37
C THR A 50 10.39 -19.95 -2.09
N ASN A 51 11.49 -20.68 -1.96
CA ASN A 51 11.45 -22.11 -1.61
C ASN A 51 10.89 -22.35 -0.20
N GLN A 52 11.20 -21.51 0.78
CA GLN A 52 10.68 -21.62 2.15
C GLN A 52 9.16 -21.48 2.23
N LYS A 53 8.59 -20.55 1.46
CA LYS A 53 7.13 -20.41 1.34
C LYS A 53 6.48 -21.61 0.63
N PHE A 54 7.17 -22.20 -0.35
CA PHE A 54 6.74 -23.46 -0.97
C PHE A 54 6.71 -24.61 0.04
N ILE A 55 7.74 -24.75 0.90
CA ILE A 55 7.74 -25.74 2.00
C ILE A 55 6.47 -25.60 2.84
N ALA A 56 6.15 -24.37 3.23
CA ALA A 56 4.98 -24.07 4.07
C ALA A 56 3.68 -24.52 3.41
N ALA A 57 3.45 -24.10 2.17
CA ALA A 57 2.24 -24.41 1.40
C ALA A 57 2.08 -25.92 1.17
N MET A 58 3.15 -26.60 0.77
CA MET A 58 3.12 -28.05 0.51
C MET A 58 2.96 -28.87 1.79
N ALA A 59 3.56 -28.43 2.91
CA ALA A 59 3.36 -29.06 4.22
C ALA A 59 1.89 -28.99 4.68
N VAL A 60 1.25 -27.83 4.52
CA VAL A 60 -0.17 -27.66 4.84
C VAL A 60 -1.04 -28.54 3.94
N LEU A 61 -0.76 -28.55 2.63
CA LEU A 61 -1.50 -29.37 1.68
C LEU A 61 -1.34 -30.87 1.97
N ALA A 62 -0.15 -31.34 2.32
CA ALA A 62 0.08 -32.73 2.73
C ALA A 62 -0.69 -33.11 4.02
N ALA A 63 -0.76 -32.18 4.98
CA ALA A 63 -1.42 -32.43 6.27
C ALA A 63 -2.95 -32.45 6.16
N TYR A 64 -3.54 -31.54 5.39
CA TYR A 64 -4.98 -31.31 5.35
C TYR A 64 -5.65 -31.77 4.04
N GLY A 65 -4.88 -32.09 2.99
CA GLY A 65 -5.39 -32.38 1.64
C GLY A 65 -6.37 -33.56 1.54
N LYS A 66 -6.40 -34.47 2.54
CA LYS A 66 -7.40 -35.55 2.62
C LYS A 66 -8.84 -35.02 2.69
N GLU A 67 -9.04 -33.78 3.16
CA GLU A 67 -10.35 -33.12 3.19
C GLU A 67 -10.92 -32.85 1.79
N LEU A 68 -10.09 -32.80 0.73
CA LEU A 68 -10.55 -32.47 -0.62
C LEU A 68 -11.15 -33.66 -1.37
N SER A 69 -10.83 -34.89 -0.99
CA SER A 69 -11.15 -36.09 -1.79
C SER A 69 -10.76 -35.96 -3.27
N ASP A 70 -9.71 -35.20 -3.60
CA ASP A 70 -9.21 -35.01 -4.96
C ASP A 70 -8.29 -36.18 -5.35
N PRO A 71 -8.68 -37.06 -6.30
CA PRO A 71 -7.83 -38.18 -6.71
C PRO A 71 -6.61 -37.73 -7.55
N GLY A 72 -6.59 -36.48 -8.03
CA GLY A 72 -5.52 -35.93 -8.84
C GLY A 72 -4.33 -35.40 -8.05
N ILE A 73 -4.33 -35.54 -6.72
CA ILE A 73 -3.22 -35.13 -5.86
C ILE A 73 -2.70 -36.31 -5.03
N ASP A 74 -1.41 -36.61 -5.22
CA ASP A 74 -0.70 -37.56 -4.37
C ASP A 74 -0.12 -36.82 -3.15
N LEU A 75 -0.77 -36.97 -2.00
CA LEU A 75 -0.37 -36.32 -0.76
C LEU A 75 0.97 -36.83 -0.21
N ASP A 76 1.36 -38.06 -0.55
CA ASP A 76 2.66 -38.59 -0.17
C ASP A 76 3.77 -37.95 -1.01
N GLN A 77 3.55 -37.78 -2.32
CA GLN A 77 4.45 -37.01 -3.19
C GLN A 77 4.57 -35.55 -2.74
N VAL A 78 3.46 -34.88 -2.44
CA VAL A 78 3.44 -33.50 -1.94
C VAL A 78 4.26 -33.38 -0.65
N ARG A 79 4.10 -34.32 0.29
CA ARG A 79 4.90 -34.37 1.53
C ARG A 79 6.38 -34.58 1.23
N GLN A 80 6.73 -35.48 0.31
CA GLN A 80 8.11 -35.74 -0.07
C GLN A 80 8.77 -34.51 -0.70
N GLN A 81 8.06 -33.76 -1.55
CA GLN A 81 8.55 -32.50 -2.11
C GLN A 81 8.78 -31.45 -1.01
N ALA A 82 7.86 -31.32 -0.05
CA ALA A 82 8.03 -30.41 1.09
C ALA A 82 9.30 -30.75 1.92
N LEU A 83 9.54 -32.04 2.19
CA LEU A 83 10.74 -32.50 2.89
C LEU A 83 12.02 -32.30 2.06
N ALA A 84 11.98 -32.56 0.76
CA ALA A 84 13.13 -32.35 -0.13
C ALA A 84 13.50 -30.87 -0.24
N ALA A 85 12.50 -29.99 -0.32
CA ALA A 85 12.67 -28.54 -0.28
C ALA A 85 13.25 -28.05 1.05
N LEU A 86 12.77 -28.60 2.17
CA LEU A 86 13.30 -28.30 3.50
C LEU A 86 14.76 -28.73 3.62
N ARG A 87 15.09 -29.95 3.21
CA ARG A 87 16.47 -30.46 3.25
C ARG A 87 17.40 -29.62 2.39
N PHE A 88 16.97 -29.17 1.21
CA PHE A 88 17.74 -28.24 0.39
C PHE A 88 17.99 -26.93 1.13
N ALA A 89 16.96 -26.34 1.74
CA ALA A 89 17.10 -25.11 2.53
C ALA A 89 18.06 -25.31 3.73
N LEU A 90 17.92 -26.41 4.48
CA LEU A 90 18.79 -26.70 5.63
C LEU A 90 20.25 -26.92 5.20
N GLN A 91 20.49 -27.67 4.13
CA GLN A 91 21.86 -27.92 3.65
C GLN A 91 22.52 -26.66 3.09
N SER A 92 21.78 -25.79 2.41
CA SER A 92 22.31 -24.57 1.80
C SER A 92 22.47 -23.39 2.78
N HIS A 93 22.00 -23.55 4.03
CA HIS A 93 22.16 -22.56 5.09
C HIS A 93 23.62 -22.44 5.57
N GLN A 94 23.99 -21.34 6.23
CA GLN A 94 25.32 -21.15 6.82
C GLN A 94 25.72 -22.27 7.79
N SER A 95 24.77 -22.80 8.55
CA SER A 95 24.98 -23.94 9.46
C SER A 95 25.01 -25.30 8.76
N GLY A 96 24.72 -25.35 7.46
CA GLY A 96 24.65 -26.56 6.65
C GLY A 96 25.98 -26.92 5.97
N SER A 97 25.97 -28.01 5.20
CA SER A 97 27.14 -28.53 4.48
C SER A 97 27.13 -28.22 2.97
N GLY A 98 26.01 -27.75 2.43
CA GLY A 98 25.77 -27.50 1.01
C GLY A 98 25.86 -26.03 0.61
N TYR A 99 25.26 -25.74 -0.55
CA TYR A 99 25.21 -24.42 -1.19
C TYR A 99 23.85 -24.24 -1.87
N CYS A 100 23.43 -22.99 -1.99
CA CYS A 100 22.39 -22.54 -2.91
C CYS A 100 22.81 -22.86 -4.35
N THR A 101 21.86 -22.77 -5.29
CA THR A 101 22.14 -23.06 -6.71
C THR A 101 23.00 -21.98 -7.40
N ASP A 102 23.20 -20.83 -6.75
CA ASP A 102 24.16 -19.80 -7.16
C ASP A 102 25.57 -19.99 -6.57
N GLY A 103 25.82 -21.10 -5.88
CA GLY A 103 27.12 -21.42 -5.26
C GLY A 103 27.37 -20.72 -3.92
N THR A 104 26.42 -19.95 -3.40
CA THR A 104 26.56 -19.26 -2.09
C THR A 104 25.86 -20.02 -0.97
N ARG A 105 25.94 -19.53 0.28
CA ARG A 105 25.16 -20.00 1.42
C ARG A 105 24.24 -18.91 1.94
N TRP A 106 23.02 -19.27 2.29
CA TRP A 106 22.04 -18.31 2.82
C TRP A 106 22.04 -18.31 4.35
N GLY A 107 21.55 -17.22 4.93
CA GLY A 107 21.51 -17.02 6.38
C GLY A 107 22.42 -15.88 6.82
N HIS A 108 22.30 -15.47 8.08
CA HIS A 108 23.09 -14.41 8.72
C HIS A 108 22.94 -13.05 8.02
N THR A 109 21.68 -12.67 7.75
CA THR A 109 21.35 -11.37 7.16
C THR A 109 20.16 -10.75 7.90
N TRP A 110 19.97 -9.43 7.78
CA TRP A 110 18.84 -8.75 8.41
C TRP A 110 17.45 -9.27 7.99
N ILE A 111 17.39 -10.01 6.87
CA ILE A 111 16.17 -10.50 6.23
C ILE A 111 16.07 -12.03 6.20
N SER A 112 17.04 -12.81 6.70
CA SER A 112 16.96 -14.29 6.66
C SER A 112 15.76 -14.81 7.45
N ALA A 113 15.51 -14.22 8.62
CA ALA A 113 14.44 -14.61 9.52
C ALA A 113 13.03 -14.55 8.89
N ILE A 114 12.72 -13.60 7.98
CA ILE A 114 11.36 -13.47 7.42
C ILE A 114 10.89 -14.76 6.71
N GLY A 115 11.80 -15.44 6.01
CA GLY A 115 11.47 -16.67 5.32
C GLY A 115 11.30 -17.85 6.28
N ILE A 116 12.07 -17.86 7.37
CA ILE A 116 11.96 -18.85 8.45
C ILE A 116 10.61 -18.67 9.17
N GLU A 117 10.29 -17.46 9.61
CA GLU A 117 9.01 -17.11 10.26
C GLU A 117 7.83 -17.58 9.42
N ARG A 118 7.87 -17.35 8.10
CA ARG A 118 6.78 -17.69 7.20
C ARG A 118 6.66 -19.17 6.87
N MET A 119 7.70 -19.99 7.08
CA MET A 119 7.62 -21.44 6.86
C MET A 119 7.35 -22.26 8.12
N LEU A 120 7.54 -21.69 9.30
CA LEU A 120 7.53 -22.44 10.56
C LEU A 120 6.20 -23.14 10.84
N HIS A 121 5.05 -22.53 10.53
CA HIS A 121 3.75 -23.19 10.67
C HIS A 121 3.66 -24.52 9.88
N GLY A 122 4.32 -24.59 8.71
CA GLY A 122 4.46 -25.81 7.92
C GLY A 122 5.47 -26.80 8.49
N ILE A 123 6.58 -26.32 9.05
CA ILE A 123 7.58 -27.17 9.74
C ILE A 123 6.94 -27.94 10.90
N HIS A 124 6.07 -27.29 11.69
CA HIS A 124 5.34 -27.97 12.77
C HIS A 124 4.52 -29.16 12.26
N LEU A 125 3.92 -29.03 11.08
CA LEU A 125 3.15 -30.09 10.44
C LEU A 125 4.05 -31.21 9.92
N LEU A 126 5.25 -30.90 9.40
CA LEU A 126 6.17 -31.92 8.87
C LEU A 126 6.91 -32.73 9.94
N LYS A 127 6.97 -32.23 11.18
CA LYS A 127 7.73 -32.83 12.29
C LYS A 127 7.53 -34.36 12.48
N PRO A 128 6.33 -34.94 12.33
CA PRO A 128 6.13 -36.39 12.45
C PRO A 128 6.91 -37.24 11.43
N TRP A 129 7.40 -36.64 10.35
CA TRP A 129 8.12 -37.31 9.27
C TRP A 129 9.61 -36.95 9.20
N PHE A 130 10.12 -36.20 10.20
CA PHE A 130 11.52 -35.83 10.26
C PHE A 130 12.41 -37.03 10.57
N THR A 131 13.54 -37.11 9.89
CA THR A 131 14.67 -37.92 10.35
C THR A 131 15.38 -37.22 11.52
N SER A 132 16.34 -37.92 12.15
CA SER A 132 17.24 -37.30 13.12
C SER A 132 18.03 -36.14 12.49
N GLU A 133 18.43 -36.27 11.23
CA GLU A 133 19.17 -35.26 10.47
C GLU A 133 18.31 -34.03 10.18
N ASP A 134 17.03 -34.22 9.82
CA ASP A 134 16.08 -33.12 9.63
C ASP A 134 15.90 -32.33 10.94
N SER A 135 15.70 -33.05 12.05
CA SER A 135 15.53 -32.44 13.37
C SER A 135 16.78 -31.67 13.83
N GLN A 136 17.97 -32.24 13.61
CA GLN A 136 19.25 -31.57 13.91
C GLN A 136 19.49 -30.38 13.00
N GLY A 137 19.16 -30.48 11.71
CA GLY A 137 19.30 -29.39 10.74
C GLY A 137 18.41 -28.20 11.08
N VAL A 138 17.13 -28.43 11.40
CA VAL A 138 16.21 -27.36 11.85
C VAL A 138 16.73 -26.71 13.12
N ARG A 139 17.18 -27.50 14.11
CA ARG A 139 17.79 -26.96 15.33
C ARG A 139 19.02 -26.10 15.02
N ALA A 140 19.96 -26.62 14.22
CA ALA A 140 21.19 -25.92 13.86
C ALA A 140 20.92 -24.61 13.12
N MET A 141 19.96 -24.59 12.20
CA MET A 141 19.55 -23.38 11.49
C MET A 141 18.99 -22.33 12.46
N LEU A 142 18.02 -22.71 13.30
CA LEU A 142 17.38 -21.78 14.24
C LEU A 142 18.37 -21.22 15.26
N THR A 143 19.19 -22.06 15.89
CA THR A 143 20.17 -21.59 16.87
C THR A 143 21.27 -20.75 16.24
N SER A 144 21.69 -21.09 15.01
CA SER A 144 22.70 -20.30 14.28
C SER A 144 22.20 -18.90 13.91
N GLU A 145 20.95 -18.78 13.47
CA GLU A 145 20.32 -17.47 13.23
C GLU A 145 20.12 -16.69 14.52
N ALA A 146 19.68 -17.36 15.60
CA ALA A 146 19.48 -16.73 16.90
C ALA A 146 20.80 -16.17 17.49
N ASP A 147 21.90 -16.92 17.39
CA ASP A 147 23.22 -16.44 17.79
C ASP A 147 23.66 -15.25 16.94
N TRP A 148 23.53 -15.33 15.61
CA TRP A 148 23.88 -14.21 14.72
C TRP A 148 23.06 -12.95 15.01
N LEU A 149 21.75 -13.07 15.21
CA LEU A 149 20.87 -11.95 15.57
C LEU A 149 21.23 -11.31 16.91
N THR A 150 21.78 -12.11 17.83
CA THR A 150 22.18 -11.65 19.17
C THR A 150 23.53 -10.93 19.14
N ASP A 151 24.50 -11.47 18.40
CA ASP A 151 25.90 -11.03 18.51
C ASP A 151 26.38 -10.17 17.34
N HIS A 152 25.75 -10.28 16.16
CA HIS A 152 26.30 -9.78 14.90
C HIS A 152 25.28 -9.06 14.00
N TYR A 153 24.03 -8.91 14.44
CA TYR A 153 23.00 -8.25 13.65
C TYR A 153 23.45 -6.85 13.20
N SER A 154 23.35 -6.63 11.90
CA SER A 154 23.51 -5.30 11.33
C SER A 154 22.54 -5.09 10.16
N ARG A 155 22.07 -3.85 10.01
CA ARG A 155 21.22 -3.41 8.89
C ARG A 155 21.65 -2.01 8.48
N ASN A 156 21.83 -1.79 7.18
CA ASN A 156 22.18 -0.49 6.59
C ASN A 156 23.44 0.19 7.16
N GLY A 157 24.40 -0.59 7.67
CA GLY A 157 25.61 -0.06 8.30
C GLY A 157 25.43 0.34 9.77
N HIS A 158 24.31 -0.03 10.40
CA HIS A 158 24.10 0.08 11.83
C HIS A 158 24.15 -1.30 12.48
N GLU A 159 24.82 -1.40 13.63
CA GLU A 159 24.89 -2.59 14.47
C GLU A 159 23.75 -2.59 15.48
N GLY A 160 23.21 -3.79 15.79
CA GLY A 160 22.16 -3.97 16.78
C GLY A 160 20.77 -3.49 16.34
N VAL A 161 19.83 -3.50 17.29
CA VAL A 161 18.43 -3.09 17.05
C VAL A 161 18.38 -1.59 16.77
N VAL A 162 17.75 -1.22 15.66
CA VAL A 162 17.57 0.19 15.26
C VAL A 162 16.11 0.52 15.07
N ALA A 163 15.77 1.77 15.34
CA ALA A 163 14.48 2.35 15.01
C ALA A 163 14.67 3.83 14.65
N GLY A 164 13.88 4.32 13.69
CA GLY A 164 13.91 5.71 13.28
C GLY A 164 12.72 6.05 12.38
N GLN A 165 12.11 7.23 12.58
CA GLN A 165 10.85 7.58 11.92
C GLN A 165 11.05 7.72 10.41
N TRP A 166 12.16 8.33 10.00
CA TRP A 166 12.44 8.65 8.61
C TRP A 166 13.24 7.56 7.91
N HIS A 167 12.82 7.15 6.71
CA HIS A 167 13.57 6.22 5.86
C HIS A 167 14.99 6.72 5.56
N THR A 168 15.15 8.03 5.37
CA THR A 168 16.44 8.67 5.08
C THR A 168 17.46 8.52 6.20
N SER A 169 17.02 8.27 7.44
CA SER A 169 17.91 7.94 8.56
C SER A 169 18.60 6.58 8.39
N ARG A 170 18.06 5.72 7.51
CA ARG A 170 18.43 4.31 7.32
C ARG A 170 18.22 3.41 8.54
N LYS A 171 17.55 3.94 9.58
CA LYS A 171 17.20 3.24 10.83
C LYS A 171 15.72 2.81 10.91
N ASN A 172 14.88 3.20 9.94
CA ASN A 172 13.49 2.74 9.87
C ASN A 172 13.45 1.25 9.54
N ALA A 173 13.07 0.44 10.53
CA ALA A 173 13.18 -1.01 10.50
C ALA A 173 12.04 -1.77 11.22
N PRO A 174 10.78 -1.31 11.18
CA PRO A 174 9.72 -1.85 12.05
C PRO A 174 9.44 -3.32 11.79
N GLU A 175 9.23 -3.67 10.52
CA GLU A 175 8.90 -5.02 10.11
C GLU A 175 10.03 -5.99 10.46
N SER A 176 11.29 -5.54 10.32
CA SER A 176 12.45 -6.39 10.60
C SER A 176 12.68 -6.64 12.06
N ASN A 177 12.34 -5.65 12.87
CA ASN A 177 12.38 -5.82 14.30
C ASN A 177 11.38 -6.91 14.73
N LEU A 178 10.18 -6.95 14.12
CA LEU A 178 9.18 -7.96 14.43
C LEU A 178 9.59 -9.39 14.02
N TRP A 179 10.04 -9.62 12.78
CA TRP A 179 10.40 -11.00 12.38
C TRP A 179 11.69 -11.51 13.05
N ASN A 180 12.67 -10.64 13.34
CA ASN A 180 13.89 -11.05 14.02
C ASN A 180 13.61 -11.34 15.50
N GLY A 181 12.80 -10.48 16.15
CA GLY A 181 12.37 -10.70 17.53
C GLY A 181 11.52 -11.96 17.69
N GLY A 182 10.62 -12.23 16.73
CA GLY A 182 9.81 -13.44 16.69
C GLY A 182 10.67 -14.71 16.58
N LEU A 183 11.67 -14.72 15.68
CA LEU A 183 12.58 -15.84 15.54
C LEU A 183 13.34 -16.14 16.84
N LEU A 184 13.91 -15.10 17.46
CA LEU A 184 14.66 -15.20 18.71
C LEU A 184 13.80 -15.75 19.85
N TYR A 185 12.64 -15.14 20.08
CA TYR A 185 11.74 -15.55 21.15
C TYR A 185 11.27 -16.99 20.97
N ARG A 186 10.87 -17.37 19.75
CA ARG A 186 10.45 -18.75 19.46
C ARG A 186 11.59 -19.74 19.63
N THR A 187 12.79 -19.42 19.15
CA THR A 187 13.95 -20.31 19.25
C THR A 187 14.35 -20.55 20.70
N ALA A 188 14.33 -19.51 21.54
CA ALA A 188 14.58 -19.64 22.97
C ALA A 188 13.59 -20.57 23.67
N ASN A 189 12.30 -20.49 23.31
CA ASN A 189 11.25 -21.33 23.90
C ASN A 189 11.25 -22.77 23.34
N LEU A 190 11.74 -22.99 22.11
CA LEU A 190 11.92 -24.32 21.54
C LEU A 190 13.12 -25.05 22.18
N TYR A 191 14.14 -24.31 22.61
CA TYR A 191 15.38 -24.85 23.17
C TYR A 191 15.74 -24.19 24.52
N PRO A 192 14.89 -24.32 25.56
CA PRO A 192 15.08 -23.63 26.83
C PRO A 192 16.35 -24.04 27.58
N ASP A 193 16.81 -25.28 27.37
CA ASP A 193 18.05 -25.81 27.97
C ASP A 193 19.32 -25.32 27.26
N HIS A 194 19.20 -24.58 26.15
CA HIS A 194 20.37 -24.03 25.47
C HIS A 194 21.03 -22.94 26.32
N PRO A 195 22.36 -22.92 26.50
CA PRO A 195 23.05 -21.92 27.34
C PRO A 195 22.79 -20.47 26.98
N ARG A 196 22.36 -20.21 25.73
CA ARG A 196 22.06 -18.88 25.19
C ARG A 196 20.58 -18.51 25.19
N ALA A 197 19.67 -19.40 25.61
CA ALA A 197 18.22 -19.18 25.51
C ALA A 197 17.75 -17.89 26.19
N GLN A 198 18.32 -17.54 27.34
CA GLN A 198 18.00 -16.28 28.03
C GLN A 198 18.48 -15.06 27.24
N ALA A 199 19.70 -15.09 26.68
CA ALA A 199 20.23 -14.00 25.87
C ALA A 199 19.39 -13.78 24.59
N TRP A 200 18.96 -14.87 23.94
CA TRP A 200 18.05 -14.80 22.81
C TRP A 200 16.69 -14.21 23.21
N THR A 201 16.17 -14.58 24.39
CA THR A 201 14.89 -14.04 24.91
C THR A 201 14.99 -12.54 25.14
N GLU A 202 16.05 -12.07 25.81
CA GLU A 202 16.27 -10.65 26.08
C GLU A 202 16.41 -9.83 24.80
N ARG A 203 17.21 -10.31 23.83
CA ARG A 203 17.32 -9.66 22.51
C ARG A 203 16.02 -9.72 21.71
N GLY A 204 15.24 -10.80 21.87
CA GLY A 204 13.91 -10.94 21.28
C GLY A 204 12.96 -9.84 21.74
N HIS A 205 12.89 -9.58 23.05
CA HIS A 205 12.10 -8.47 23.60
C HIS A 205 12.57 -7.11 23.07
N GLU A 206 13.88 -6.86 23.03
CA GLU A 206 14.44 -5.62 22.49
C GLU A 206 14.01 -5.37 21.04
N PHE A 207 14.06 -6.40 20.19
CA PHE A 207 13.56 -6.30 18.82
C PHE A 207 12.04 -6.05 18.79
N LEU A 208 11.24 -6.88 19.44
CA LEU A 208 9.77 -6.80 19.37
C LEU A 208 9.23 -5.43 19.84
N LEU A 209 9.74 -4.90 20.96
CA LEU A 209 9.33 -3.62 21.54
C LEU A 209 9.77 -2.41 20.69
N ASN A 210 10.68 -2.60 19.73
CA ASN A 210 11.08 -1.59 18.76
C ASN A 210 10.47 -1.84 17.37
N GLY A 211 9.49 -2.74 17.24
CA GLY A 211 8.75 -2.96 16.00
C GLY A 211 7.84 -1.79 15.67
N VAL A 212 6.76 -1.63 16.45
CA VAL A 212 5.74 -0.57 16.29
C VAL A 212 5.98 0.57 17.29
N SER A 213 7.24 0.94 17.51
CA SER A 213 7.61 1.97 18.50
C SER A 213 7.29 3.39 18.03
N VAL A 214 6.87 4.24 18.97
CA VAL A 214 6.52 5.65 18.78
C VAL A 214 7.35 6.56 19.70
N PRO A 215 7.44 7.89 19.45
CA PRO A 215 8.30 8.78 20.25
C PRO A 215 7.95 8.81 21.75
N ALA A 216 6.68 8.59 22.10
CA ALA A 216 6.21 8.58 23.49
C ALA A 216 6.82 7.43 24.32
N ASP A 217 7.24 6.34 23.68
CA ASP A 217 7.80 5.15 24.35
C ASP A 217 9.10 5.46 25.11
N ALA A 218 9.80 6.53 24.72
CA ALA A 218 11.02 6.99 25.40
C ALA A 218 10.78 7.42 26.87
N GLN A 219 9.53 7.63 27.27
CA GLN A 219 9.14 8.02 28.64
C GLN A 219 8.12 7.04 29.26
N ASP A 220 7.90 5.90 28.63
CA ASP A 220 6.86 4.95 29.05
C ASP A 220 7.38 3.99 30.15
N GLU A 221 6.64 3.92 31.26
CA GLU A 221 6.96 3.13 32.46
C GLU A 221 6.24 1.78 32.51
N ARG A 222 5.45 1.40 31.49
CA ARG A 222 4.86 0.06 31.39
C ARG A 222 5.98 -0.99 31.39
N ILE A 223 5.84 -2.01 32.23
CA ILE A 223 6.85 -3.05 32.41
C ILE A 223 6.68 -4.15 31.37
N PHE A 224 7.77 -4.48 30.68
CA PHE A 224 7.89 -5.63 29.79
C PHE A 224 9.12 -6.45 30.17
N ALA A 225 8.96 -7.76 30.35
CA ALA A 225 10.06 -8.65 30.72
C ALA A 225 10.94 -8.12 31.88
N GLY A 226 10.31 -7.49 32.87
CA GLY A 226 10.97 -6.99 34.09
C GLY A 226 11.62 -5.61 34.00
N LYS A 227 11.56 -4.90 32.85
CA LYS A 227 12.06 -3.51 32.70
C LYS A 227 10.99 -2.58 32.13
N PRO A 228 10.99 -1.28 32.46
CA PRO A 228 10.09 -0.31 31.84
C PRO A 228 10.38 -0.13 30.35
N LEU A 229 9.35 0.17 29.55
CA LEU A 229 9.44 0.31 28.09
C LEU A 229 10.53 1.29 27.65
N ARG A 230 10.71 2.41 28.37
CA ARG A 230 11.78 3.38 28.11
C ARG A 230 13.19 2.81 28.12
N GLU A 231 13.45 1.74 28.88
CA GLU A 231 14.77 1.07 28.90
C GLU A 231 14.99 0.18 27.68
N TRP A 232 13.91 -0.32 27.07
CA TRP A 232 13.94 -1.09 25.83
C TRP A 232 14.00 -0.20 24.59
N HIS A 233 13.54 1.05 24.68
CA HIS A 233 13.39 1.95 23.54
C HIS A 233 14.74 2.26 22.85
N ARG A 234 14.79 2.10 21.53
CA ARG A 234 15.94 2.40 20.65
C ARG A 234 15.64 3.49 19.62
N GLY A 235 14.42 4.02 19.64
CA GLY A 235 13.90 5.00 18.71
C GLY A 235 12.48 4.64 18.27
N ALA A 236 11.85 5.56 17.57
CA ALA A 236 10.51 5.39 17.04
C ALA A 236 10.58 4.99 15.56
N ASN A 237 9.98 3.85 15.18
CA ASN A 237 9.81 3.52 13.76
C ASN A 237 8.57 4.18 13.16
N PHE A 238 7.59 4.50 13.99
CA PHE A 238 6.34 5.15 13.61
C PHE A 238 6.31 6.59 14.12
N PHE A 239 5.57 7.44 13.42
CA PHE A 239 5.24 8.76 13.91
C PHE A 239 4.17 8.69 15.01
N PRO A 240 3.91 9.78 15.76
CA PRO A 240 2.95 9.76 16.88
C PRO A 240 1.54 9.24 16.54
N HIS A 241 1.08 9.41 15.29
CA HIS A 241 -0.23 8.94 14.81
C HIS A 241 -0.12 7.73 13.87
N TYR A 242 0.96 6.95 14.00
CA TYR A 242 1.18 5.69 13.29
C TYR A 242 1.33 5.80 11.77
N ALA A 243 1.69 6.98 11.24
CA ALA A 243 2.26 7.02 9.90
C ALA A 243 3.60 6.26 9.87
N LEU A 244 3.91 5.67 8.73
CA LEU A 244 5.13 4.91 8.52
C LEU A 244 5.88 5.38 7.27
N ASP A 245 7.00 6.08 7.46
CA ASP A 245 7.90 6.44 6.36
C ASP A 245 8.86 5.28 6.05
N HIS A 246 8.38 4.32 5.27
CA HIS A 246 9.16 3.16 4.85
C HIS A 246 9.35 3.16 3.34
N HIS A 247 10.59 3.00 2.90
CA HIS A 247 11.00 3.21 1.51
C HIS A 247 10.82 4.67 1.01
N GLY A 248 10.74 5.63 1.94
CA GLY A 248 10.70 7.07 1.65
C GLY A 248 9.32 7.60 1.26
N TYR A 249 8.26 6.89 1.63
CA TYR A 249 6.87 7.33 1.50
C TYR A 249 5.99 6.70 2.59
N LEU A 250 4.75 7.19 2.73
CA LEU A 250 3.76 6.60 3.64
C LEU A 250 3.37 5.18 3.19
N ASN A 251 3.86 4.17 3.90
CA ASN A 251 3.80 2.80 3.44
C ASN A 251 2.76 1.93 4.16
N VAL A 252 1.52 1.98 3.66
CA VAL A 252 0.40 1.20 4.20
C VAL A 252 0.63 -0.32 4.10
N GLY A 253 1.33 -0.78 3.05
CA GLY A 253 1.64 -2.20 2.88
C GLY A 253 2.53 -2.75 4.01
N TYR A 254 3.46 -1.94 4.50
CA TYR A 254 4.35 -2.31 5.59
C TYR A 254 3.73 -2.13 6.97
N MET A 255 2.73 -1.24 7.11
CA MET A 255 1.87 -1.22 8.31
C MET A 255 1.16 -2.58 8.48
N ALA A 256 0.55 -3.09 7.40
CA ALA A 256 -0.06 -4.42 7.41
C ALA A 256 0.99 -5.53 7.64
N THR A 257 2.20 -5.41 7.10
CA THR A 257 3.28 -6.38 7.34
C THR A 257 3.68 -6.46 8.82
N CYS A 258 3.62 -5.35 9.57
CA CYS A 258 3.90 -5.36 11.00
C CYS A 258 2.87 -6.17 11.79
N ILE A 259 1.58 -5.88 11.59
CA ILE A 259 0.49 -6.63 12.26
C ILE A 259 0.53 -8.10 11.84
N SER A 260 0.85 -8.38 10.58
CA SER A 260 0.97 -9.75 10.08
C SER A 260 2.08 -10.55 10.76
N HIS A 261 3.22 -9.93 11.09
CA HIS A 261 4.28 -10.62 11.85
C HIS A 261 3.90 -10.82 13.32
N ALA A 262 3.12 -9.91 13.89
CA ALA A 262 2.51 -10.18 15.20
C ALA A 262 1.54 -11.38 15.13
N ALA A 263 0.75 -11.48 14.06
CA ALA A 263 -0.11 -12.63 13.80
C ALA A 263 0.68 -13.94 13.69
N ILE A 264 1.77 -13.94 12.89
CA ILE A 264 2.61 -15.12 12.68
C ILE A 264 3.15 -15.63 14.00
N LEU A 265 3.77 -14.76 14.82
CA LEU A 265 4.30 -15.18 16.11
C LEU A 265 3.19 -15.64 17.06
N HIS A 266 2.08 -14.91 17.14
CA HIS A 266 0.94 -15.24 18.00
C HIS A 266 0.38 -16.65 17.72
N PHE A 267 0.10 -16.95 16.45
CA PHE A 267 -0.47 -18.23 16.06
C PHE A 267 0.56 -19.36 16.10
N ASP A 268 1.82 -19.11 15.72
CA ASP A 268 2.87 -20.13 15.78
C ASP A 268 3.18 -20.56 17.21
N LEU A 269 3.24 -19.62 18.16
CA LEU A 269 3.43 -19.95 19.59
C LEU A 269 2.28 -20.83 20.08
N ARG A 270 1.04 -20.53 19.70
CA ARG A 270 -0.12 -21.38 20.02
C ARG A 270 -0.06 -22.75 19.35
N GLN A 271 0.30 -22.83 18.07
CA GLN A 271 0.45 -24.10 17.35
C GLN A 271 1.50 -25.00 18.00
N GLY A 272 2.61 -24.40 18.45
CA GLY A 272 3.70 -25.10 19.14
C GLY A 272 3.48 -25.35 20.63
N ASN A 273 2.36 -24.90 21.22
CA ASN A 273 2.13 -24.87 22.67
C ASN A 273 3.26 -24.18 23.46
N LEU A 274 3.79 -23.09 22.90
CA LEU A 274 4.85 -22.27 23.50
C LEU A 274 4.24 -21.09 24.28
N PRO A 275 4.97 -20.52 25.26
CA PRO A 275 4.53 -19.33 25.99
C PRO A 275 4.20 -18.16 25.07
N ALA A 276 3.14 -17.42 25.39
CA ALA A 276 2.78 -16.19 24.68
C ALA A 276 3.78 -15.06 24.96
N CYS A 277 4.00 -14.18 23.99
CA CYS A 277 4.93 -13.05 24.10
C CYS A 277 4.18 -11.72 24.16
N GLU A 278 4.07 -11.09 25.33
CA GLU A 278 3.38 -9.80 25.47
C GLU A 278 3.99 -8.68 24.59
N SER A 279 5.31 -8.70 24.38
CA SER A 279 6.02 -7.65 23.64
C SER A 279 5.64 -7.54 22.17
N VAL A 280 5.18 -8.63 21.54
CA VAL A 280 4.78 -8.60 20.13
C VAL A 280 3.50 -7.77 19.91
N HIS A 281 2.71 -7.60 20.96
CA HIS A 281 1.42 -6.93 20.92
C HIS A 281 1.52 -5.42 21.17
N LEU A 282 2.69 -4.91 21.57
CA LEU A 282 2.90 -3.47 21.80
C LEU A 282 2.47 -2.66 20.57
N HIS A 283 1.55 -1.72 20.80
CA HIS A 283 1.00 -0.78 19.80
C HIS A 283 0.26 -1.37 18.60
N GLN A 284 0.02 -2.69 18.57
CA GLN A 284 -0.67 -3.33 17.45
C GLN A 284 -2.15 -2.93 17.36
N ALA A 285 -2.78 -2.59 18.49
CA ALA A 285 -4.19 -2.18 18.52
C ALA A 285 -4.37 -0.80 17.89
N GLU A 286 -3.50 0.14 18.23
CA GLU A 286 -3.50 1.50 17.71
C GLU A 286 -3.12 1.53 16.22
N LEU A 287 -2.12 0.73 15.83
CA LEU A 287 -1.78 0.55 14.41
C LEU A 287 -2.96 -0.07 13.62
N TRP A 288 -3.67 -1.02 14.21
CA TRP A 288 -4.86 -1.63 13.60
C TRP A 288 -5.98 -0.60 13.38
N GLN A 289 -6.24 0.28 14.35
CA GLN A 289 -7.26 1.34 14.21
C GLN A 289 -6.99 2.25 13.00
N VAL A 290 -5.73 2.62 12.77
CA VAL A 290 -5.35 3.40 11.57
C VAL A 290 -5.47 2.54 10.31
N LEU A 291 -4.98 1.30 10.33
CA LEU A 291 -5.01 0.41 9.17
C LEU A 291 -6.45 0.09 8.73
N GLN A 292 -7.40 -0.06 9.65
CA GLN A 292 -8.82 -0.29 9.34
C GLN A 292 -9.40 0.82 8.44
N ALA A 293 -9.06 2.08 8.70
CA ALA A 293 -9.47 3.21 7.87
C ALA A 293 -8.86 3.16 6.45
N LEU A 294 -7.79 2.38 6.28
CA LEU A 294 -7.02 2.20 5.05
C LEU A 294 -7.29 0.84 4.38
N ILE A 295 -8.44 0.21 4.64
CA ILE A 295 -8.91 -0.97 3.92
C ILE A 295 -10.26 -0.68 3.27
N PHE A 296 -10.38 -0.88 1.96
CA PHE A 296 -11.65 -0.83 1.25
C PHE A 296 -12.58 -1.93 1.75
N ASP A 297 -13.90 -1.74 1.66
CA ASP A 297 -14.82 -2.74 2.17
C ASP A 297 -14.71 -4.09 1.44
N ASP A 298 -14.10 -4.14 0.25
CA ASP A 298 -13.78 -5.37 -0.49
C ASP A 298 -12.51 -6.11 -0.01
N GLY A 299 -11.80 -5.56 0.98
CA GLY A 299 -10.60 -6.15 1.56
C GLY A 299 -9.27 -5.72 0.91
N ARG A 300 -9.28 -4.78 -0.05
CA ARG A 300 -8.03 -4.22 -0.60
C ARG A 300 -7.46 -3.09 0.25
N LEU A 301 -6.14 -3.00 0.31
CA LEU A 301 -5.46 -1.89 0.97
C LEU A 301 -5.62 -0.58 0.19
N VAL A 302 -5.99 0.49 0.88
CA VAL A 302 -6.01 1.87 0.40
C VAL A 302 -4.61 2.46 0.60
N ARG A 303 -3.80 2.49 -0.46
CA ARG A 303 -2.40 2.94 -0.35
C ARG A 303 -2.29 4.44 -0.58
N ILE A 304 -2.73 5.22 0.42
CA ILE A 304 -2.79 6.70 0.37
C ILE A 304 -1.43 7.39 0.14
N GLY A 305 -0.32 6.69 0.45
CA GLY A 305 1.05 7.12 0.12
C GLY A 305 1.63 6.49 -1.16
N GLY A 306 0.84 5.74 -1.92
CA GLY A 306 1.30 5.03 -3.12
C GLY A 306 1.89 3.66 -2.81
N ASP A 307 2.48 3.02 -3.83
CA ASP A 307 3.11 1.71 -3.69
C ASP A 307 4.23 1.51 -4.72
N THR A 308 5.39 1.08 -4.24
CA THR A 308 6.54 0.67 -5.07
C THR A 308 6.48 -0.80 -5.50
N ARG A 309 5.56 -1.58 -4.94
CA ARG A 309 5.44 -3.01 -5.17
C ARG A 309 4.44 -3.33 -6.28
N GLN A 310 4.43 -4.61 -6.65
CA GLN A 310 3.42 -5.15 -7.55
C GLN A 310 2.03 -4.98 -6.94
N ARG A 311 1.08 -4.50 -7.76
CA ARG A 311 -0.25 -4.14 -7.29
C ARG A 311 -1.00 -5.39 -6.81
N TYR A 312 -1.61 -5.30 -5.63
CA TYR A 312 -2.43 -6.35 -5.03
C TYR A 312 -1.73 -7.72 -4.87
N THR A 313 -0.41 -7.75 -4.64
CA THR A 313 0.35 -8.99 -4.37
C THR A 313 1.01 -8.99 -2.97
N TYR A 314 2.34 -9.08 -2.87
CA TYR A 314 3.13 -9.25 -1.65
C TYR A 314 2.58 -8.49 -0.42
N CYS A 315 2.48 -7.16 -0.47
CA CYS A 315 1.98 -6.38 0.68
C CYS A 315 0.49 -6.56 0.97
N GLN A 316 -0.31 -6.88 -0.06
CA GLN A 316 -1.73 -7.20 0.10
C GLN A 316 -1.91 -8.54 0.82
N ASP A 317 -1.05 -9.52 0.55
CA ASP A 317 -1.13 -10.86 1.13
C ASP A 317 -0.91 -10.87 2.66
N TYR A 318 -0.09 -9.94 3.19
CA TYR A 318 0.09 -9.79 4.65
C TYR A 318 -1.17 -9.32 5.39
N LEU A 319 -2.18 -8.79 4.69
CA LEU A 319 -3.42 -8.37 5.33
C LEU A 319 -4.21 -9.57 5.90
N LEU A 320 -4.17 -10.73 5.24
CA LEU A 320 -5.01 -11.86 5.64
C LEU A 320 -4.65 -12.44 7.03
N PRO A 321 -3.36 -12.69 7.36
CA PRO A 321 -2.98 -13.04 8.73
C PRO A 321 -3.29 -11.92 9.73
N SER A 322 -3.17 -10.65 9.31
CA SER A 322 -3.48 -9.49 10.17
C SER A 322 -4.96 -9.47 10.57
N LEU A 323 -5.86 -9.81 9.65
CA LEU A 323 -7.30 -9.91 9.92
C LEU A 323 -7.63 -11.04 10.90
N PHE A 324 -6.94 -12.18 10.79
CA PHE A 324 -7.12 -13.30 11.73
C PHE A 324 -6.64 -12.91 13.13
N TYR A 325 -5.53 -12.19 13.22
CA TYR A 325 -5.04 -11.63 14.48
C TYR A 325 -5.98 -10.58 15.06
N ALA A 326 -6.48 -9.67 14.24
CA ALA A 326 -7.45 -8.66 14.67
C ALA A 326 -8.73 -9.31 15.23
N HIS A 327 -9.19 -10.40 14.62
CA HIS A 327 -10.31 -11.18 15.15
C HIS A 327 -9.97 -11.88 16.48
N ASP A 328 -8.89 -12.67 16.51
CA ASP A 328 -8.57 -13.54 17.66
C ASP A 328 -8.06 -12.76 18.88
N TYR A 329 -7.17 -11.79 18.66
CA TYR A 329 -6.47 -11.06 19.72
C TYR A 329 -7.07 -9.67 19.99
N LEU A 330 -7.41 -8.90 18.95
CA LEU A 330 -7.98 -7.55 19.11
C LEU A 330 -9.52 -7.56 19.24
N HIS A 331 -10.15 -8.73 19.07
CA HIS A 331 -11.60 -8.92 19.15
C HIS A 331 -12.40 -8.03 18.18
N ASP A 332 -11.84 -7.73 17.01
CA ASP A 332 -12.52 -6.97 15.98
C ASP A 332 -13.61 -7.82 15.29
N PRO A 333 -14.90 -7.45 15.44
CA PRO A 333 -16.00 -8.20 14.83
C PRO A 333 -16.04 -8.10 13.29
N GLN A 334 -15.41 -7.08 12.69
CA GLN A 334 -15.41 -6.86 11.24
C GLN A 334 -14.26 -7.57 10.52
N ALA A 335 -13.26 -8.08 11.25
CA ALA A 335 -12.06 -8.62 10.65
C ALA A 335 -12.30 -9.91 9.83
N LEU A 336 -13.13 -10.84 10.31
CA LEU A 336 -13.48 -12.05 9.54
C LEU A 336 -14.36 -11.73 8.30
N PRO A 337 -15.45 -10.94 8.41
CA PRO A 337 -16.19 -10.49 7.23
C PRO A 337 -15.30 -9.81 6.18
N LEU A 338 -14.32 -9.03 6.61
CA LEU A 338 -13.37 -8.37 5.71
C LEU A 338 -12.36 -9.36 5.09
N ALA A 339 -11.95 -10.39 5.84
CA ALA A 339 -11.13 -11.48 5.32
C ALA A 339 -11.84 -12.27 4.21
N GLU A 340 -13.14 -12.52 4.36
CA GLU A 340 -13.96 -13.20 3.34
C GLU A 340 -14.04 -12.38 2.05
N LYS A 341 -14.23 -11.06 2.17
CA LYS A 341 -14.27 -10.17 1.02
C LYS A 341 -12.90 -10.07 0.33
N PHE A 342 -11.81 -9.96 1.10
CA PHE A 342 -10.47 -10.05 0.52
C PHE A 342 -10.27 -11.38 -0.19
N PHE A 343 -10.66 -12.50 0.43
CA PHE A 343 -10.55 -13.83 -0.15
C PHE A 343 -11.30 -13.95 -1.49
N LYS A 344 -12.47 -13.31 -1.62
CA LYS A 344 -13.21 -13.24 -2.90
C LYS A 344 -12.41 -12.60 -4.04
N THR A 345 -11.51 -11.65 -3.73
CA THR A 345 -10.61 -11.07 -4.75
C THR A 345 -9.58 -12.10 -5.24
N ILE A 346 -9.10 -12.97 -4.34
CA ILE A 346 -8.19 -14.08 -4.65
C ILE A 346 -8.91 -15.10 -5.54
N ASP A 347 -10.14 -15.47 -5.14
CA ASP A 347 -11.01 -16.39 -5.88
C ASP A 347 -11.25 -15.88 -7.31
N THR A 348 -11.54 -14.58 -7.45
CA THR A 348 -11.77 -13.94 -8.75
C THR A 348 -10.54 -14.03 -9.65
N GLU A 349 -9.36 -13.69 -9.15
CA GLU A 349 -8.12 -13.70 -9.94
C GLU A 349 -7.69 -15.14 -10.30
N ALA A 350 -7.73 -16.07 -9.35
CA ALA A 350 -7.38 -17.46 -9.59
C ALA A 350 -8.33 -18.15 -10.60
N LYS A 351 -9.64 -17.85 -10.54
CA LYS A 351 -10.61 -18.32 -11.55
C LYS A 351 -10.38 -17.68 -12.92
N HIS A 352 -10.03 -16.39 -12.95
CA HIS A 352 -9.71 -15.70 -14.20
C HIS A 352 -8.50 -16.32 -14.90
N ASN A 353 -7.48 -16.78 -14.15
CA ASN A 353 -6.33 -17.49 -14.72
C ASN A 353 -6.73 -18.88 -15.22
N GLY A 354 -7.35 -19.69 -14.37
CA GLY A 354 -7.88 -21.02 -14.71
C GLY A 354 -6.83 -22.13 -14.88
N ASP A 355 -5.54 -21.83 -14.77
CA ASP A 355 -4.41 -22.75 -14.96
C ASP A 355 -3.78 -23.24 -13.63
N GLY A 356 -4.31 -22.77 -12.50
CA GLY A 356 -3.80 -23.06 -11.16
C GLY A 356 -2.82 -22.03 -10.60
N SER A 357 -2.39 -21.06 -11.40
CA SER A 357 -1.63 -19.90 -10.90
C SER A 357 -2.53 -18.90 -10.15
N PHE A 358 -1.93 -18.17 -9.22
CA PHE A 358 -2.64 -17.09 -8.53
C PHE A 358 -2.69 -15.79 -9.33
N TYR A 359 -1.61 -15.45 -10.02
CA TYR A 359 -1.49 -14.16 -10.73
C TYR A 359 -1.41 -14.30 -12.26
N GLY A 360 -0.87 -15.41 -12.75
CA GLY A 360 -0.94 -15.89 -14.13
C GLY A 360 -0.96 -14.80 -15.20
N LYS A 361 -2.15 -14.55 -15.77
CA LYS A 361 -2.37 -13.67 -16.93
C LYS A 361 -1.97 -12.22 -16.67
N ARG A 362 -2.27 -11.70 -15.48
CA ARG A 362 -1.97 -10.30 -15.13
C ARG A 362 -0.46 -10.07 -15.04
N LEU A 363 0.28 -11.04 -14.50
CA LEU A 363 1.72 -10.96 -14.30
C LEU A 363 2.54 -11.77 -15.33
N ALA A 364 1.97 -12.07 -16.50
CA ALA A 364 2.65 -12.83 -17.55
C ALA A 364 3.98 -12.17 -17.98
N VAL A 365 3.99 -10.84 -18.15
CA VAL A 365 5.21 -10.08 -18.49
C VAL A 365 6.27 -10.21 -17.38
N LEU A 366 5.86 -10.22 -16.11
CA LEU A 366 6.79 -10.43 -14.99
C LEU A 366 7.38 -11.85 -15.03
N ARG A 367 6.59 -12.86 -15.39
CA ARG A 367 7.08 -14.24 -15.55
C ARG A 367 8.20 -14.31 -16.59
N GLU A 368 8.04 -13.63 -17.72
CA GLU A 368 9.04 -13.57 -18.79
C GLU A 368 10.30 -12.78 -18.39
N GLN A 369 10.12 -11.64 -17.70
CA GLN A 369 11.23 -10.76 -17.33
C GLN A 369 12.00 -11.23 -16.09
N SER A 370 11.32 -11.91 -15.16
CA SER A 370 11.90 -12.33 -13.88
C SER A 370 11.13 -13.52 -13.29
N ALA A 371 11.47 -14.73 -13.73
CA ALA A 371 11.00 -15.96 -13.08
C ALA A 371 11.30 -15.97 -11.57
N TYR A 372 12.42 -15.36 -11.16
CA TYR A 372 12.80 -15.14 -9.77
C TYR A 372 11.74 -14.38 -8.96
N TYR A 373 11.22 -13.26 -9.49
CA TYR A 373 10.21 -12.48 -8.80
C TYR A 373 8.80 -13.07 -8.97
N HIS A 374 8.49 -13.64 -10.13
CA HIS A 374 7.20 -14.31 -10.37
C HIS A 374 6.94 -15.46 -9.37
N THR A 375 7.88 -16.41 -9.26
CA THR A 375 7.77 -17.56 -8.33
C THR A 375 7.71 -17.11 -6.87
N ARG A 376 8.37 -15.99 -6.53
CA ARG A 376 8.24 -15.37 -5.21
C ARG A 376 6.80 -14.97 -4.92
N LEU A 377 6.14 -14.27 -5.84
CA LEU A 377 4.76 -13.80 -5.61
C LEU A 377 3.78 -14.97 -5.54
N GLU A 378 3.90 -15.94 -6.44
CA GLU A 378 3.08 -17.16 -6.41
C GLU A 378 3.18 -17.90 -5.06
N SER A 379 4.41 -18.10 -4.58
CA SER A 379 4.63 -18.71 -3.25
C SER A 379 4.22 -17.80 -2.08
N ASP A 380 4.23 -16.46 -2.22
CA ASP A 380 3.70 -15.54 -1.20
C ASP A 380 2.21 -15.80 -0.95
N ARG A 381 1.42 -15.90 -2.02
CA ARG A 381 0.00 -16.21 -1.94
C ARG A 381 -0.23 -17.62 -1.38
N ALA A 382 0.50 -18.61 -1.88
CA ALA A 382 0.39 -19.99 -1.40
C ALA A 382 0.66 -20.11 0.11
N CYS A 383 1.73 -19.47 0.59
CA CYS A 383 2.08 -19.45 2.01
C CYS A 383 0.97 -18.82 2.86
N VAL A 384 0.39 -17.71 2.41
CA VAL A 384 -0.70 -17.04 3.15
C VAL A 384 -1.99 -17.88 3.16
N LEU A 385 -2.33 -18.58 2.08
CA LEU A 385 -3.44 -19.54 2.10
C LEU A 385 -3.16 -20.73 3.02
N GLY A 386 -1.89 -21.15 3.15
CA GLY A 386 -1.46 -22.10 4.17
C GLY A 386 -1.71 -21.60 5.59
N MET A 387 -1.41 -20.32 5.86
CA MET A 387 -1.70 -19.65 7.13
C MET A 387 -3.21 -19.58 7.40
N VAL A 388 -4.06 -19.28 6.42
CA VAL A 388 -5.53 -19.30 6.58
C VAL A 388 -6.00 -20.65 7.11
N ILE A 389 -5.46 -21.74 6.56
CA ILE A 389 -5.85 -23.10 6.94
C ILE A 389 -5.41 -23.40 8.37
N VAL A 390 -4.14 -23.14 8.69
CA VAL A 390 -3.58 -23.44 10.02
C VAL A 390 -4.19 -22.53 11.09
N TYR A 391 -4.20 -21.22 10.86
CA TYR A 391 -4.68 -20.24 11.83
C TYR A 391 -6.19 -20.34 12.00
N GLY A 392 -6.94 -20.63 10.93
CA GLY A 392 -8.38 -20.87 10.99
C GLY A 392 -8.76 -22.02 11.93
N ASN A 393 -7.91 -23.05 12.05
CA ASN A 393 -8.09 -24.13 13.02
C ASN A 393 -7.73 -23.74 14.46
N LEU A 394 -6.95 -22.67 14.65
CA LEU A 394 -6.52 -22.15 15.95
C LEU A 394 -7.41 -21.02 16.46
N LEU A 395 -8.19 -20.38 15.59
CA LEU A 395 -9.14 -19.34 15.99
C LEU A 395 -10.04 -19.89 17.09
N LYS A 396 -10.06 -19.22 18.23
CA LYS A 396 -11.08 -19.50 19.25
C LYS A 396 -12.41 -19.04 18.66
N ASP A 397 -13.49 -19.82 18.83
CA ASP A 397 -14.85 -19.34 18.54
C ASP A 397 -15.12 -18.28 19.61
N PRO A 398 -14.96 -16.97 19.34
CA PRO A 398 -15.25 -16.01 20.37
C PRO A 398 -16.77 -16.04 20.53
N GLN A 399 -17.28 -15.76 21.72
CA GLN A 399 -18.68 -15.36 21.86
C GLN A 399 -18.85 -13.97 21.21
N VAL A 400 -18.56 -13.85 19.91
CA VAL A 400 -18.79 -12.65 19.12
C VAL A 400 -20.29 -12.52 19.04
N LYS A 401 -20.82 -11.47 19.65
CA LYS A 401 -22.21 -11.09 19.43
C LYS A 401 -22.43 -11.03 17.91
N PRO A 402 -23.55 -11.55 17.40
CA PRO A 402 -23.86 -11.48 15.97
C PRO A 402 -23.57 -10.08 15.47
N VAL A 403 -22.71 -9.98 14.46
CA VAL A 403 -22.42 -8.71 13.79
C VAL A 403 -23.76 -8.22 13.25
N GLU A 404 -24.13 -6.97 13.54
CA GLU A 404 -25.28 -6.34 12.87
C GLU A 404 -25.10 -6.53 11.37
N SER A 405 -26.14 -7.01 10.67
CA SER A 405 -26.08 -7.36 9.24
C SER A 405 -25.68 -6.18 8.33
N ASN A 406 -25.65 -4.96 8.87
CA ASN A 406 -25.04 -3.79 8.28
C ASN A 406 -24.06 -3.17 9.30
N PRO A 407 -22.73 -3.29 9.12
CA PRO A 407 -21.80 -2.48 9.90
C PRO A 407 -22.11 -1.00 9.67
N LYS A 408 -22.10 -0.22 10.76
CA LYS A 408 -22.25 1.23 10.65
C LYS A 408 -21.15 1.79 9.75
N PRO A 409 -21.46 2.75 8.86
CA PRO A 409 -20.44 3.38 8.03
C PRO A 409 -19.34 3.97 8.91
N MET A 410 -18.09 3.70 8.53
CA MET A 410 -16.93 4.21 9.24
C MET A 410 -16.76 5.70 8.94
N THR A 411 -16.77 6.54 9.98
CA THR A 411 -16.37 7.94 9.90
C THR A 411 -15.04 8.12 10.61
N VAL A 412 -14.00 8.47 9.88
CA VAL A 412 -12.64 8.65 10.41
C VAL A 412 -12.02 9.91 9.83
N ALA A 413 -11.50 10.76 10.71
CA ALA A 413 -10.54 11.81 10.36
C ALA A 413 -9.19 11.40 10.95
N TRP A 414 -8.13 11.45 10.15
CA TRP A 414 -6.79 11.09 10.56
C TRP A 414 -5.77 11.97 9.82
N SER A 415 -4.74 12.42 10.52
CA SER A 415 -3.60 13.07 9.91
C SER A 415 -2.30 12.70 10.61
N GLU A 416 -1.21 12.81 9.85
CA GLU A 416 0.14 12.91 10.40
C GLU A 416 0.80 14.19 9.84
N PRO A 417 0.69 15.32 10.56
CA PRO A 417 1.20 16.60 10.09
C PRO A 417 2.69 16.61 9.81
N GLU A 418 3.50 15.90 10.59
CA GLU A 418 4.96 15.85 10.38
C GLU A 418 5.31 15.10 9.08
N HIS A 419 4.62 13.99 8.79
CA HIS A 419 4.82 13.22 7.56
C HIS A 419 4.18 13.91 6.33
N GLY A 420 3.10 14.65 6.54
CA GLY A 420 2.39 15.31 5.45
C GLY A 420 1.29 14.45 4.84
N ALA A 421 0.61 13.62 5.64
CA ALA A 421 -0.52 12.80 5.21
C ALA A 421 -1.81 13.16 5.96
N VAL A 422 -2.94 13.12 5.26
CA VAL A 422 -4.27 13.39 5.82
C VAL A 422 -5.32 12.53 5.12
N LEU A 423 -6.33 12.09 5.86
CA LEU A 423 -7.42 11.23 5.43
C LEU A 423 -8.73 11.69 6.10
N HIS A 424 -9.79 11.73 5.31
CA HIS A 424 -11.17 11.71 5.81
C HIS A 424 -11.93 10.58 5.12
N ARG A 425 -12.57 9.74 5.91
CA ARG A 425 -13.43 8.63 5.45
C ARG A 425 -14.83 8.81 6.04
N SER A 426 -15.85 8.60 5.21
CA SER A 426 -17.26 8.45 5.58
C SER A 426 -17.81 7.17 4.95
N GLY A 427 -19.12 6.95 5.02
CA GLY A 427 -19.79 5.86 4.29
C GLY A 427 -19.77 6.02 2.76
N THR A 428 -19.59 7.24 2.27
CA THR A 428 -19.72 7.58 0.85
C THR A 428 -18.44 8.07 0.21
N ARG A 429 -17.44 8.50 0.99
CA ARG A 429 -16.16 9.00 0.47
C ARG A 429 -14.98 8.60 1.32
N LEU A 430 -13.94 8.13 0.64
CA LEU A 430 -12.57 8.12 1.11
C LEU A 430 -11.80 9.23 0.39
N ALA A 431 -11.43 10.28 1.11
CA ALA A 431 -10.61 11.37 0.61
C ALA A 431 -9.28 11.41 1.36
N SER A 432 -8.16 11.49 0.64
CA SER A 432 -6.83 11.57 1.28
C SER A 432 -5.87 12.40 0.46
N PHE A 433 -4.88 12.98 1.13
CA PHE A 433 -3.72 13.58 0.46
C PHE A 433 -2.43 13.21 1.19
N SER A 434 -1.39 12.81 0.45
CA SER A 434 -0.06 12.53 0.99
C SER A 434 1.00 13.31 0.21
N TRP A 435 1.64 14.28 0.85
CA TRP A 435 2.74 15.06 0.27
C TRP A 435 4.01 14.21 0.10
N ARG A 436 4.24 13.26 1.01
CA ARG A 436 5.32 12.26 0.95
C ARG A 436 4.80 10.91 0.47
N ALA A 437 4.10 10.93 -0.66
CA ALA A 437 3.74 9.73 -1.40
C ALA A 437 4.91 9.24 -2.27
N HIS A 438 4.85 7.98 -2.73
CA HIS A 438 5.71 7.48 -3.78
C HIS A 438 5.50 8.34 -5.04
N GLY A 439 6.56 9.03 -5.46
CA GLY A 439 6.48 9.98 -6.56
C GLY A 439 6.16 11.42 -6.17
N VAL A 440 6.10 11.73 -4.86
CA VAL A 440 5.81 13.05 -4.25
C VAL A 440 4.42 13.58 -4.61
N SER A 441 3.59 13.89 -3.61
CA SER A 441 2.17 14.27 -3.73
C SER A 441 1.26 13.22 -4.40
N GLN A 442 0.18 12.89 -3.71
CA GLN A 442 -0.89 12.01 -4.18
C GLN A 442 -2.20 12.37 -3.50
N GLY A 443 -3.28 12.49 -4.26
CA GLY A 443 -4.64 12.67 -3.76
C GLY A 443 -5.54 11.49 -4.13
N LEU A 444 -6.53 11.18 -3.29
CA LEU A 444 -7.59 10.22 -3.59
C LEU A 444 -8.95 10.80 -3.21
N CYS A 445 -9.98 10.43 -3.98
CA CYS A 445 -11.39 10.69 -3.71
C CYS A 445 -12.18 9.51 -4.29
N LEU A 446 -12.43 8.48 -3.48
CA LEU A 446 -12.91 7.17 -3.94
C LEU A 446 -14.03 6.65 -3.05
N PRO A 447 -14.97 5.85 -3.58
CA PRO A 447 -15.94 5.19 -2.72
C PRO A 447 -15.22 4.23 -1.75
N PRO A 448 -15.55 4.23 -0.45
CA PRO A 448 -14.87 3.39 0.54
C PRO A 448 -15.03 1.89 0.33
N TRP A 449 -16.01 1.48 -0.48
CA TRP A 449 -16.39 0.08 -0.67
C TRP A 449 -15.77 -0.58 -1.90
N ASP A 450 -15.05 0.18 -2.75
CA ASP A 450 -14.50 -0.34 -4.01
C ASP A 450 -13.03 -0.02 -4.27
N GLY A 451 -12.18 -1.01 -4.10
CA GLY A 451 -10.77 -0.88 -4.43
C GLY A 451 -10.44 -0.94 -5.93
N HIS A 452 -11.35 -1.29 -6.85
CA HIS A 452 -10.98 -1.45 -8.28
C HIS A 452 -10.95 -0.10 -8.96
N LEU A 453 -11.56 0.90 -8.33
CA LEU A 453 -11.45 2.31 -8.70
C LEU A 453 -10.14 2.94 -8.20
N ALA A 454 -9.32 2.21 -7.45
CA ALA A 454 -8.08 2.74 -6.89
C ALA A 454 -6.85 2.38 -7.73
N GLU A 455 -6.23 3.40 -8.30
CA GLU A 455 -4.79 3.45 -8.52
C GLU A 455 -4.23 4.71 -7.85
N TRP A 456 -2.97 4.71 -7.43
CA TRP A 456 -2.43 5.69 -6.51
C TRP A 456 -1.44 6.65 -7.16
N GLU A 457 -0.56 6.16 -8.03
CA GLU A 457 0.63 6.91 -8.45
C GLU A 457 0.28 8.27 -9.11
N ASN A 458 0.65 9.36 -8.43
CA ASN A 458 0.30 10.75 -8.78
C ASN A 458 -1.20 11.00 -8.99
N ASN A 459 -2.09 10.17 -8.44
CA ASN A 459 -3.53 10.32 -8.62
C ASN A 459 -4.01 11.66 -8.04
N LEU A 460 -4.98 12.29 -8.71
CA LEU A 460 -5.57 13.61 -8.41
C LEU A 460 -4.55 14.74 -8.18
N THR A 461 -3.32 14.60 -8.71
CA THR A 461 -2.30 15.66 -8.72
C THR A 461 -2.03 16.11 -10.15
N GLY A 462 -1.13 17.08 -10.34
CA GLY A 462 -0.64 17.45 -11.66
C GLY A 462 0.66 16.72 -11.97
N ARG A 463 0.90 16.41 -13.25
CA ARG A 463 2.14 15.76 -13.72
C ARG A 463 2.85 16.65 -14.73
N ILE A 464 4.10 16.99 -14.43
CA ILE A 464 4.96 17.84 -15.27
C ILE A 464 6.22 17.05 -15.61
N ASP A 465 6.29 16.52 -16.84
CA ASP A 465 7.49 15.83 -17.32
C ASP A 465 8.30 16.77 -18.22
N PHE A 466 9.58 16.93 -17.90
CA PHE A 466 10.59 17.54 -18.75
C PHE A 466 11.20 16.51 -19.72
N LEU A 467 11.66 16.97 -20.88
CA LEU A 467 12.26 16.13 -21.93
C LEU A 467 13.47 15.31 -21.45
N HIS A 468 14.18 15.82 -20.43
CA HIS A 468 15.45 15.28 -19.95
C HIS A 468 15.31 14.57 -18.60
N HIS A 469 14.13 14.01 -18.33
CA HIS A 469 13.99 13.10 -17.21
C HIS A 469 14.80 11.82 -17.47
N PRO A 470 15.62 11.38 -16.50
CA PRO A 470 16.31 10.11 -16.62
C PRO A 470 15.27 8.98 -16.76
N HIS A 471 15.25 8.34 -17.94
CA HIS A 471 14.54 7.08 -18.20
C HIS A 471 13.02 7.08 -18.04
N SER A 472 12.37 8.14 -18.54
CA SER A 472 10.95 8.51 -18.42
C SER A 472 9.86 7.52 -18.91
N GLU A 473 10.20 6.24 -19.15
CA GLU A 473 9.31 5.18 -19.64
C GLU A 473 9.35 3.90 -18.79
N ARG A 474 10.13 3.85 -17.70
CA ARG A 474 10.16 2.69 -16.80
C ARG A 474 9.30 2.91 -15.56
N PRO A 475 8.32 2.03 -15.28
CA PRO A 475 7.66 1.97 -13.98
C PRO A 475 8.69 1.88 -12.84
N GLY A 476 8.60 2.75 -11.83
CA GLY A 476 9.51 2.76 -10.67
C GLY A 476 10.77 3.63 -10.79
N ALA A 477 10.91 4.47 -11.82
CA ALA A 477 11.96 5.50 -11.85
C ALA A 477 11.77 6.51 -10.70
N ARG A 478 12.85 6.90 -10.03
CA ARG A 478 12.79 7.89 -8.93
C ARG A 478 12.20 9.19 -9.46
N ALA A 479 11.09 9.64 -8.88
CA ALA A 479 10.49 10.90 -9.28
C ALA A 479 11.51 12.03 -9.18
N SER A 480 11.64 12.79 -10.26
CA SER A 480 12.46 14.01 -10.31
C SER A 480 11.66 15.16 -9.71
N ARG A 481 11.17 14.94 -8.49
CA ARG A 481 10.29 15.84 -7.73
C ARG A 481 10.81 15.94 -6.30
N LYS A 482 10.64 17.11 -5.67
CA LYS A 482 11.01 17.34 -4.26
C LYS A 482 9.93 18.17 -3.59
N LEU A 483 9.44 17.72 -2.44
CA LEU A 483 8.55 18.52 -1.61
C LEU A 483 9.29 19.77 -1.09
N ILE A 484 8.71 20.95 -1.29
CA ILE A 484 9.25 22.22 -0.77
C ILE A 484 8.63 22.49 0.59
N GLU A 485 7.30 22.55 0.65
CA GLU A 485 6.52 22.87 1.85
C GLU A 485 5.10 22.33 1.71
N HIS A 486 4.43 22.17 2.85
CA HIS A 486 3.01 21.85 2.90
C HIS A 486 2.37 22.35 4.20
N HIS A 487 1.07 22.56 4.13
CA HIS A 487 0.19 22.94 5.22
C HIS A 487 -1.07 22.09 5.14
N MET A 488 -1.64 21.75 6.29
CA MET A 488 -2.90 21.02 6.37
C MET A 488 -3.73 21.53 7.53
N THR A 489 -5.04 21.46 7.38
CA THR A 489 -6.01 21.82 8.42
C THR A 489 -7.22 20.91 8.26
N GLU A 490 -7.58 20.25 9.36
CA GLU A 490 -8.76 19.39 9.44
C GLU A 490 -9.96 20.18 9.99
N PHE A 491 -11.16 19.79 9.60
CA PHE A 491 -12.42 20.30 10.13
C PHE A 491 -13.48 19.19 10.12
N PRO A 492 -14.59 19.31 10.87
CA PRO A 492 -15.63 18.29 10.85
C PRO A 492 -16.11 17.99 9.42
N GLY A 493 -16.03 16.73 9.01
CA GLY A 493 -16.44 16.27 7.68
C GLY A 493 -15.38 16.41 6.57
N GLY A 494 -14.18 16.94 6.84
CA GLY A 494 -13.20 17.15 5.78
C GLY A 494 -11.85 17.74 6.21
N PHE A 495 -11.10 18.19 5.21
CA PHE A 495 -9.79 18.82 5.41
C PHE A 495 -9.42 19.69 4.21
N ILE A 496 -8.47 20.59 4.41
CA ILE A 496 -7.79 21.30 3.34
C ILE A 496 -6.28 21.15 3.49
N THR A 497 -5.59 20.95 2.39
CA THR A 497 -4.13 20.96 2.35
C THR A 497 -3.62 21.71 1.14
N SER A 498 -2.50 22.41 1.33
CA SER A 498 -1.84 23.20 0.30
C SER A 498 -0.33 23.12 0.45
N GLY A 499 0.40 23.26 -0.65
CA GLY A 499 1.85 23.13 -0.61
C GLY A 499 2.47 23.27 -1.99
N ALA A 500 3.79 23.10 -2.04
CA ALA A 500 4.58 23.26 -3.25
C ALA A 500 5.55 22.08 -3.44
N VAL A 501 5.66 21.64 -4.69
CA VAL A 501 6.60 20.62 -5.14
C VAL A 501 7.50 21.25 -6.19
N MET A 502 8.81 21.03 -6.04
CA MET A 502 9.78 21.33 -7.08
C MET A 502 9.78 20.21 -8.12
N GLU A 503 9.50 20.55 -9.37
CA GLU A 503 9.52 19.65 -10.51
C GLU A 503 10.87 19.72 -11.23
N GLY A 504 11.33 18.58 -11.76
CA GLY A 504 12.58 18.49 -12.53
C GLY A 504 13.84 18.79 -11.71
N VAL A 505 14.02 18.11 -10.57
CA VAL A 505 15.20 18.29 -9.67
C VAL A 505 16.45 17.48 -10.07
N ASN A 506 16.30 16.48 -10.93
CA ASN A 506 17.41 15.64 -11.42
C ASN A 506 17.29 15.43 -12.93
N LEU A 507 17.37 16.51 -13.71
CA LEU A 507 17.37 16.44 -15.17
C LEU A 507 18.76 16.10 -15.69
N VAL A 508 18.82 15.18 -16.65
CA VAL A 508 20.06 14.74 -17.29
C VAL A 508 19.86 14.77 -18.80
N LEU A 509 20.65 15.62 -19.45
CA LEU A 509 20.85 15.64 -20.89
C LEU A 509 22.10 14.80 -21.19
N SER A 510 21.94 13.80 -22.05
CA SER A 510 23.09 13.09 -22.59
C SER A 510 24.08 14.08 -23.23
N GLU A 511 25.38 13.77 -23.12
CA GLU A 511 26.47 14.60 -23.68
C GLU A 511 26.76 15.93 -22.95
N GLY A 512 26.37 16.05 -21.67
CA GLY A 512 27.11 16.91 -20.73
C GLY A 512 26.32 17.98 -19.97
N TRP A 513 24.98 17.95 -19.96
CA TRP A 513 24.21 18.88 -19.15
C TRP A 513 23.38 18.19 -18.07
N THR A 514 23.40 18.76 -16.87
CA THR A 514 22.51 18.40 -15.76
C THR A 514 21.82 19.65 -15.26
N GLY A 515 20.60 19.49 -14.73
CA GLY A 515 19.84 20.59 -14.17
C GLY A 515 18.89 20.17 -13.08
N SER A 516 18.51 21.13 -12.25
CA SER A 516 17.56 20.99 -11.16
C SER A 516 16.57 22.16 -11.20
N ASP A 517 15.62 22.11 -10.26
CA ASP A 517 14.75 23.21 -9.86
C ASP A 517 14.04 23.86 -11.05
N SER A 518 13.35 23.02 -11.84
CA SER A 518 12.89 23.38 -13.17
C SER A 518 11.54 24.08 -13.18
N ALA A 519 10.64 23.73 -12.27
CA ALA A 519 9.39 24.45 -12.05
C ALA A 519 8.90 24.29 -10.61
N VAL A 520 8.20 25.29 -10.11
CA VAL A 520 7.49 25.23 -8.83
C VAL A 520 6.03 24.93 -9.13
N HIS A 521 5.54 23.81 -8.60
CA HIS A 521 4.19 23.33 -8.75
C HIS A 521 3.46 23.40 -7.40
N GLN A 522 2.59 24.39 -7.28
CA GLN A 522 1.74 24.62 -6.12
C GLN A 522 0.40 23.91 -6.29
N GLN A 523 -0.08 23.29 -5.22
CA GLN A 523 -1.29 22.49 -5.23
C GLN A 523 -2.14 22.82 -4.00
N VAL A 524 -3.46 22.84 -4.18
CA VAL A 524 -4.46 22.89 -3.12
C VAL A 524 -5.42 21.72 -3.32
N PHE A 525 -5.75 21.03 -2.24
CA PHE A 525 -6.69 19.91 -2.21
C PHE A 525 -7.61 20.06 -0.99
N ALA A 526 -8.91 20.16 -1.22
CA ALA A 526 -9.91 20.38 -0.18
C ALA A 526 -11.00 19.32 -0.25
N ALA A 527 -11.08 18.46 0.77
CA ALA A 527 -12.22 17.58 0.99
C ALA A 527 -13.31 18.36 1.73
N LEU A 528 -14.44 18.62 1.06
CA LEU A 528 -15.54 19.42 1.60
C LEU A 528 -16.34 18.64 2.66
N PRO A 529 -17.07 19.29 3.56
CA PRO A 529 -17.81 18.61 4.64
C PRO A 529 -19.12 17.93 4.19
N ASP A 530 -19.30 17.72 2.87
CA ASP A 530 -20.48 17.12 2.25
C ASP A 530 -20.38 15.59 2.12
N ASP A 531 -19.33 14.95 2.65
CA ASP A 531 -19.05 13.52 2.52
C ASP A 531 -18.91 12.98 1.08
N HIS A 532 -18.76 13.85 0.07
CA HIS A 532 -18.69 13.42 -1.33
C HIS A 532 -17.59 14.12 -2.13
N THR A 533 -17.44 15.43 -1.96
CA THR A 533 -16.74 16.29 -2.92
C THR A 533 -15.34 16.67 -2.47
N VAL A 534 -14.39 16.60 -3.40
CA VAL A 534 -13.04 17.16 -3.29
C VAL A 534 -12.87 18.24 -4.36
N VAL A 535 -12.26 19.36 -4.00
CA VAL A 535 -11.85 20.43 -4.92
C VAL A 535 -10.33 20.47 -4.98
N GLY A 536 -9.77 20.56 -6.19
CA GLY A 536 -8.34 20.68 -6.41
C GLY A 536 -7.98 21.87 -7.29
N LEU A 537 -6.91 22.58 -6.91
CA LEU A 537 -6.33 23.69 -7.67
C LEU A 537 -4.84 23.42 -7.88
N GLN A 538 -4.34 23.63 -9.09
CA GLN A 538 -2.95 23.36 -9.45
C GLN A 538 -2.39 24.52 -10.26
N PHE A 539 -1.24 25.04 -9.83
CA PHE A 539 -0.55 26.15 -10.45
C PHE A 539 0.94 25.83 -10.58
N CYS A 540 1.49 25.86 -11.79
CA CYS A 540 2.88 25.54 -12.05
C CYS A 540 3.58 26.62 -12.87
N ARG A 541 4.71 27.10 -12.35
CA ARG A 541 5.54 28.13 -12.98
C ARG A 541 6.96 27.62 -13.18
N VAL A 542 7.49 27.81 -14.38
CA VAL A 542 8.88 27.47 -14.73
C VAL A 542 9.84 28.34 -13.91
N GLY A 543 10.95 27.73 -13.51
CA GLY A 543 12.02 28.41 -12.79
C GLY A 543 12.75 29.48 -13.64
N PRO A 544 13.93 29.93 -13.20
CA PRO A 544 14.63 31.07 -13.81
C PRO A 544 15.31 30.75 -15.16
N TYR A 545 15.21 29.51 -15.64
CA TYR A 545 15.88 29.07 -16.86
C TYR A 545 14.89 28.50 -17.86
N ARG A 546 15.21 28.61 -19.15
CA ARG A 546 14.46 27.95 -20.22
C ARG A 546 14.46 26.43 -20.00
N ARG A 547 13.31 25.81 -20.26
CA ARG A 547 13.10 24.37 -20.11
C ARG A 547 12.38 23.78 -21.31
N TYR A 548 12.45 22.45 -21.43
CA TYR A 548 11.75 21.68 -22.45
C TYR A 548 10.81 20.69 -21.77
N LEU A 549 9.52 20.87 -22.00
CA LEU A 549 8.47 19.99 -21.49
C LEU A 549 8.20 18.87 -22.49
N ARG A 550 7.79 17.71 -21.99
CA ARG A 550 7.32 16.55 -22.75
C ARG A 550 5.85 16.25 -22.48
N LEU A 551 5.44 16.37 -21.22
CA LEU A 551 4.08 16.11 -20.77
C LEU A 551 3.68 17.14 -19.71
N VAL A 552 2.48 17.67 -19.84
CA VAL A 552 1.81 18.46 -18.80
C VAL A 552 0.40 17.91 -18.64
N GLN A 553 0.06 17.46 -17.45
CA GLN A 553 -1.27 17.01 -17.10
C GLN A 553 -1.75 17.75 -15.85
N GLY A 554 -2.96 18.29 -15.90
CA GLY A 554 -3.67 18.87 -14.77
C GLY A 554 -4.83 17.97 -14.36
N MET A 555 -4.95 17.67 -13.06
CA MET A 555 -5.74 16.55 -12.50
C MET A 555 -5.49 15.23 -13.22
N THR A 556 -4.60 14.37 -12.72
CA THR A 556 -4.44 13.02 -13.27
C THR A 556 -5.26 12.01 -12.46
N LEU A 557 -6.41 11.60 -12.98
CA LEU A 557 -7.18 10.48 -12.42
C LEU A 557 -6.72 9.17 -13.07
N GLN A 558 -6.09 8.31 -12.27
CA GLN A 558 -5.67 6.96 -12.69
C GLN A 558 -6.73 5.94 -12.29
N LEU A 559 -7.20 5.15 -13.26
CA LEU A 559 -8.20 4.11 -13.03
C LEU A 559 -7.74 2.79 -13.63
N PRO A 560 -7.61 1.71 -12.85
CA PRO A 560 -7.34 0.38 -13.38
C PRO A 560 -8.36 -0.02 -14.46
N ASN A 561 -8.01 -0.80 -15.48
CA ASN A 561 -8.97 -1.37 -16.43
C ASN A 561 -8.53 -2.78 -16.83
N ASP A 562 -8.79 -3.72 -15.93
CA ASP A 562 -8.21 -5.06 -15.92
C ASP A 562 -9.24 -6.07 -15.37
N LEU A 563 -8.81 -7.24 -14.89
CA LEU A 563 -9.70 -8.35 -14.54
C LEU A 563 -10.81 -8.02 -13.51
N PHE A 564 -10.55 -7.13 -12.54
CA PHE A 564 -11.49 -6.85 -11.44
C PHE A 564 -12.71 -6.04 -11.88
N ASN A 565 -12.64 -5.38 -13.03
CA ASN A 565 -13.77 -4.72 -13.69
C ASN A 565 -14.13 -5.42 -15.01
N GLN A 566 -13.82 -6.71 -15.14
CA GLN A 566 -14.13 -7.52 -16.32
C GLN A 566 -13.53 -6.96 -17.62
N ASP A 567 -12.32 -6.39 -17.55
CA ASP A 567 -11.60 -5.81 -18.69
C ASP A 567 -12.36 -4.67 -19.41
N GLN A 568 -13.34 -4.05 -18.75
CA GLN A 568 -14.12 -2.95 -19.32
C GLN A 568 -14.57 -1.90 -18.29
N ARG A 569 -14.58 -0.62 -18.70
CA ARG A 569 -15.09 0.50 -17.89
C ARG A 569 -16.29 1.13 -18.55
N TYR A 570 -17.34 1.41 -17.78
CA TYR A 570 -18.46 2.23 -18.25
C TYR A 570 -18.27 3.69 -17.85
N LEU A 571 -18.42 4.59 -18.82
CA LEU A 571 -18.37 6.02 -18.63
C LEU A 571 -19.67 6.67 -19.10
N LEU A 572 -20.11 7.70 -18.39
CA LEU A 572 -21.09 8.65 -18.88
C LEU A 572 -20.43 10.03 -19.04
N THR A 573 -20.62 10.66 -20.20
CA THR A 573 -20.13 12.01 -20.50
C THR A 573 -21.24 12.89 -21.07
N GLU A 574 -20.94 14.16 -21.38
CA GLU A 574 -21.86 15.05 -22.11
C GLU A 574 -22.25 14.51 -23.49
N GLN A 575 -21.37 13.71 -24.11
CA GLN A 575 -21.60 13.09 -25.41
C GLN A 575 -22.42 11.78 -25.30
N GLY A 576 -22.74 11.35 -24.09
CA GLY A 576 -23.46 10.12 -23.81
C GLY A 576 -22.56 8.99 -23.26
N PRO A 577 -23.07 7.76 -23.23
CA PRO A 577 -22.38 6.62 -22.64
C PRO A 577 -21.23 6.12 -23.53
N MET A 578 -20.16 5.65 -22.90
CA MET A 578 -18.99 5.06 -23.53
C MET A 578 -18.52 3.83 -22.75
N ILE A 579 -18.01 2.82 -23.47
CA ILE A 579 -17.38 1.64 -22.86
C ILE A 579 -15.91 1.60 -23.26
N LEU A 580 -15.00 1.62 -22.29
CA LEU A 580 -13.57 1.44 -22.52
C LEU A 580 -13.20 -0.02 -22.31
N ARG A 581 -12.96 -0.75 -23.40
CA ARG A 581 -12.46 -2.14 -23.33
C ARG A 581 -10.94 -2.17 -23.34
N ARG A 582 -10.36 -3.14 -22.63
CA ARG A 582 -8.89 -3.33 -22.51
C ARG A 582 -8.19 -3.64 -23.84
N ASP A 583 -8.90 -4.15 -24.86
CA ASP A 583 -8.36 -4.63 -26.14
C ASP A 583 -7.93 -3.52 -27.12
N LEU A 584 -7.08 -2.60 -26.67
CA LEU A 584 -6.43 -1.61 -27.52
C LEU A 584 -5.46 -2.26 -28.51
N LYS A 585 -5.46 -1.76 -29.76
CA LYS A 585 -4.48 -2.14 -30.80
C LYS A 585 -3.25 -1.24 -30.82
N GLU A 586 -3.42 0.00 -30.39
CA GLU A 586 -2.38 1.03 -30.29
C GLU A 586 -2.68 1.96 -29.11
N ASP A 587 -1.66 2.70 -28.65
CA ASP A 587 -1.85 3.73 -27.62
C ASP A 587 -2.80 4.82 -28.15
N GLU A 588 -3.74 5.25 -27.31
CA GLU A 588 -4.82 6.18 -27.69
C GLU A 588 -4.77 7.43 -26.80
N ILE A 589 -4.80 8.61 -27.41
CA ILE A 589 -5.03 9.88 -26.69
C ILE A 589 -6.23 10.55 -27.33
N ARG A 590 -7.30 10.72 -26.54
CA ARG A 590 -8.59 11.16 -27.04
C ARG A 590 -9.24 12.19 -26.12
N SER A 591 -9.70 13.30 -26.69
CA SER A 591 -10.59 14.22 -25.98
C SER A 591 -11.97 13.57 -25.78
N LEU A 592 -12.53 13.70 -24.57
CA LEU A 592 -13.89 13.26 -24.28
C LEU A 592 -14.96 14.23 -24.82
N GLN A 593 -14.56 15.42 -25.28
CA GLN A 593 -15.44 16.53 -25.64
C GLN A 593 -16.47 16.80 -24.53
N SER A 594 -16.00 16.78 -23.28
CA SER A 594 -16.86 16.80 -22.10
C SER A 594 -16.16 17.47 -20.93
N ARG A 595 -16.85 18.41 -20.26
CA ARG A 595 -16.36 19.04 -19.02
C ARG A 595 -16.47 18.13 -17.80
N TRP A 596 -17.28 17.09 -17.88
CA TRP A 596 -17.43 16.12 -16.81
C TRP A 596 -17.46 14.69 -17.33
N PHE A 597 -17.17 13.73 -16.48
CA PHE A 597 -17.49 12.34 -16.73
C PHE A 597 -17.83 11.64 -15.41
N ASN A 598 -18.61 10.58 -15.52
CA ASN A 598 -18.89 9.68 -14.43
C ASN A 598 -18.42 8.27 -14.77
N VAL A 599 -17.77 7.61 -13.82
CA VAL A 599 -17.31 6.22 -13.93
C VAL A 599 -18.28 5.33 -13.17
N GLU A 600 -18.91 4.40 -13.89
CA GLU A 600 -19.71 3.30 -13.32
C GLU A 600 -20.86 3.72 -12.39
N GLY A 601 -21.30 4.98 -12.40
CA GLY A 601 -22.31 5.48 -11.46
C GLY A 601 -21.77 5.78 -10.06
N HIS A 602 -20.44 5.89 -9.90
CA HIS A 602 -19.80 5.92 -8.59
C HIS A 602 -18.78 7.03 -8.41
N LEU A 603 -18.09 7.45 -9.48
CA LEU A 603 -17.04 8.45 -9.38
C LEU A 603 -17.25 9.56 -10.42
N ALA A 604 -17.43 10.77 -9.93
CA ALA A 604 -17.60 11.98 -10.72
C ALA A 604 -16.28 12.74 -10.84
N ALA A 605 -16.03 13.31 -12.01
CA ALA A 605 -14.99 14.32 -12.24
C ALA A 605 -15.58 15.48 -13.04
N VAL A 606 -15.31 16.71 -12.62
CA VAL A 606 -15.79 17.93 -13.27
C VAL A 606 -14.65 18.94 -13.36
N GLY A 607 -14.39 19.43 -14.55
CA GLY A 607 -13.47 20.54 -14.78
C GLY A 607 -14.09 21.88 -14.37
N LEU A 608 -13.37 22.69 -13.60
CA LEU A 608 -13.82 24.02 -13.20
C LEU A 608 -13.20 25.09 -14.09
N TYR A 609 -11.88 25.04 -14.32
CA TYR A 609 -11.22 25.96 -15.25
C TYR A 609 -9.87 25.43 -15.73
N GLY A 610 -9.35 26.03 -16.80
CA GLY A 610 -7.99 25.78 -17.31
C GLY A 610 -7.92 24.79 -18.47
N ALA A 611 -9.05 24.17 -18.83
CA ALA A 611 -9.25 23.39 -20.04
C ALA A 611 -10.73 23.44 -20.44
N ASP A 612 -11.06 22.88 -21.61
CA ASP A 612 -12.44 22.80 -22.11
C ASP A 612 -13.03 21.38 -22.04
N SER A 613 -12.16 20.36 -21.95
CA SER A 613 -12.56 18.95 -21.93
C SER A 613 -11.53 18.08 -21.25
N PHE A 614 -12.00 17.04 -20.56
CA PHE A 614 -11.15 15.92 -20.15
C PHE A 614 -10.55 15.20 -21.36
N THR A 615 -9.33 14.68 -21.17
CA THR A 615 -8.59 13.85 -22.12
C THR A 615 -8.32 12.48 -21.49
N LEU A 616 -8.53 11.44 -22.28
CA LEU A 616 -8.23 10.05 -21.97
C LEU A 616 -6.91 9.65 -22.65
N ASP A 617 -5.90 9.23 -21.89
CA ASP A 617 -4.63 8.65 -22.36
C ASP A 617 -4.56 7.17 -21.94
N ARG A 618 -4.50 6.29 -22.95
CA ARG A 618 -4.59 4.83 -22.84
C ARG A 618 -3.37 4.15 -23.44
N SER A 619 -3.15 2.89 -23.06
CA SER A 619 -2.04 2.11 -23.60
C SER A 619 -2.33 0.65 -23.81
N ILE A 620 -1.69 0.10 -24.84
CA ILE A 620 -1.59 -1.35 -25.04
C ILE A 620 -0.74 -2.02 -23.95
N THR A 621 0.12 -1.26 -23.27
CA THR A 621 0.96 -1.77 -22.18
C THR A 621 0.36 -1.45 -20.81
N ARG A 622 0.59 -2.33 -19.83
CA ARG A 622 0.19 -2.06 -18.45
C ARG A 622 1.05 -0.95 -17.86
N ARG A 623 0.41 0.10 -17.33
CA ARG A 623 1.08 1.28 -16.75
C ARG A 623 0.99 1.34 -15.21
N GLY A 624 0.10 0.56 -14.60
CA GLY A 624 -0.06 0.51 -13.15
C GLY A 624 1.01 -0.34 -12.48
N GLY A 625 1.78 0.26 -11.56
CA GLY A 625 2.80 -0.41 -10.76
C GLY A 625 4.04 -0.87 -11.52
N VAL A 626 5.06 -1.27 -10.76
CA VAL A 626 6.33 -1.78 -11.30
C VAL A 626 6.13 -3.02 -12.18
N HIS A 627 6.99 -3.21 -13.19
CA HIS A 627 6.92 -4.32 -14.16
C HIS A 627 5.53 -4.62 -14.72
N GLN A 628 4.77 -3.59 -15.10
CA GLN A 628 3.55 -3.75 -15.90
C GLN A 628 2.46 -4.55 -15.16
N SER A 629 2.12 -4.13 -13.93
CA SER A 629 1.21 -4.88 -13.03
C SER A 629 -0.27 -4.81 -13.41
N LEU A 630 -0.75 -3.65 -13.86
CA LEU A 630 -2.16 -3.40 -14.18
C LEU A 630 -2.30 -2.52 -15.43
N HIS A 631 -3.29 -2.79 -16.26
CA HIS A 631 -3.78 -1.77 -17.20
C HIS A 631 -4.43 -0.64 -16.38
N ALA A 632 -4.07 0.60 -16.70
CA ALA A 632 -4.64 1.77 -16.07
C ALA A 632 -4.84 2.86 -17.13
N GLU A 633 -6.04 3.43 -17.11
CA GLU A 633 -6.44 4.54 -17.96
C GLU A 633 -6.15 5.84 -17.22
N THR A 634 -5.56 6.83 -17.90
CA THR A 634 -5.32 8.15 -17.33
C THR A 634 -6.36 9.12 -17.89
N PHE A 635 -7.12 9.75 -17.00
CA PHE A 635 -7.99 10.88 -17.32
C PHE A 635 -7.33 12.16 -16.82
N ALA A 636 -7.23 13.15 -17.70
CA ALA A 636 -6.61 14.43 -17.39
C ALA A 636 -7.54 15.59 -17.73
N TRP A 637 -7.74 16.53 -16.80
CA TRP A 637 -8.53 17.73 -17.06
C TRP A 637 -7.83 18.64 -18.06
N TYR A 638 -6.54 18.89 -17.85
CA TYR A 638 -5.65 19.49 -18.85
C TYR A 638 -4.64 18.46 -19.32
N HIS A 639 -4.38 18.39 -20.62
CA HIS A 639 -3.45 17.41 -21.18
C HIS A 639 -2.67 17.97 -22.37
N GLN A 640 -1.34 17.97 -22.27
CA GLN A 640 -0.43 18.26 -23.36
C GLN A 640 0.71 17.24 -23.38
N LYS A 641 0.75 16.37 -24.39
CA LYS A 641 1.85 15.42 -24.63
C LYS A 641 2.56 15.75 -25.93
N ARG A 642 3.47 16.73 -25.87
CA ARG A 642 4.33 17.16 -26.97
C ARG A 642 5.54 17.90 -26.43
N GLN A 643 6.62 17.88 -27.20
CA GLN A 643 7.80 18.66 -26.87
C GLN A 643 7.53 20.16 -27.03
N VAL A 644 7.74 20.94 -25.98
CA VAL A 644 7.56 22.41 -26.00
C VAL A 644 8.71 23.09 -25.26
N SER A 645 9.30 24.11 -25.87
CA SER A 645 10.24 25.00 -25.18
C SER A 645 9.46 26.09 -24.44
N VAL A 646 9.80 26.32 -23.18
CA VAL A 646 9.12 27.28 -22.30
C VAL A 646 10.13 28.26 -21.71
N ASP A 647 9.76 29.54 -21.71
CA ASP A 647 10.58 30.62 -21.17
C ASP A 647 10.66 30.61 -19.65
N PRO A 648 11.73 31.19 -19.07
CA PRO A 648 11.82 31.44 -17.64
C PRO A 648 10.56 32.11 -17.09
N GLY A 649 10.05 31.65 -15.94
CA GLY A 649 8.88 32.23 -15.30
C GLY A 649 7.55 31.99 -16.00
N ALA A 650 7.52 31.25 -17.12
CA ALA A 650 6.27 30.93 -17.80
C ALA A 650 5.35 30.07 -16.92
N MET A 651 4.07 30.40 -16.89
CA MET A 651 3.02 29.56 -16.30
C MET A 651 2.71 28.42 -17.27
N VAL A 652 2.86 27.18 -16.82
CA VAL A 652 2.70 25.97 -17.66
C VAL A 652 1.48 25.14 -17.27
N LEU A 653 0.94 25.37 -16.07
CA LEU A 653 -0.32 24.78 -15.62
C LEU A 653 -1.04 25.79 -14.70
N ASP A 654 -2.34 25.99 -14.93
CA ASP A 654 -3.24 26.70 -14.03
C ASP A 654 -4.65 26.13 -14.23
N VAL A 655 -5.02 25.19 -13.36
CA VAL A 655 -6.26 24.43 -13.50
C VAL A 655 -6.98 24.29 -12.16
N GLY A 656 -8.31 24.23 -12.24
CA GLY A 656 -9.16 23.85 -11.12
C GLY A 656 -10.15 22.80 -11.55
N TRP A 657 -10.46 21.89 -10.64
CA TRP A 657 -11.31 20.74 -10.87
C TRP A 657 -11.98 20.32 -9.57
N LEU A 658 -13.04 19.53 -9.68
CA LEU A 658 -13.60 18.80 -8.56
C LEU A 658 -13.77 17.32 -8.92
N ALA A 659 -13.73 16.47 -7.91
CA ALA A 659 -14.07 15.06 -7.99
C ALA A 659 -15.08 14.75 -6.89
N ALA A 660 -16.02 13.84 -7.13
CA ALA A 660 -16.97 13.43 -6.12
C ALA A 660 -17.16 11.92 -6.09
N SER A 661 -17.22 11.35 -4.89
CA SER A 661 -17.33 9.93 -4.65
C SER A 661 -18.76 9.50 -4.34
N SER A 662 -19.16 8.29 -4.74
CA SER A 662 -20.52 7.74 -4.59
C SER A 662 -21.59 8.63 -5.23
N VAL A 663 -21.29 9.16 -6.42
CA VAL A 663 -22.19 10.03 -7.20
C VAL A 663 -22.50 9.36 -8.53
N ASP A 664 -23.78 9.33 -8.92
CA ASP A 664 -24.22 8.74 -10.17
C ASP A 664 -24.06 9.70 -11.37
N GLY A 665 -24.35 9.18 -12.57
CA GLY A 665 -24.26 9.94 -13.82
C GLY A 665 -25.14 11.21 -13.85
N PRO A 666 -26.46 11.12 -13.61
CA PRO A 666 -27.34 12.28 -13.54
C PRO A 666 -26.91 13.34 -12.52
N ALA A 667 -26.50 12.91 -11.32
CA ALA A 667 -26.02 13.80 -10.27
C ALA A 667 -24.67 14.44 -10.65
N THR A 668 -23.78 13.72 -11.34
CA THR A 668 -22.55 14.30 -11.90
C THR A 668 -22.84 15.40 -12.90
N ALA A 669 -23.80 15.18 -13.81
CA ALA A 669 -24.22 16.18 -14.78
C ALA A 669 -24.84 17.41 -14.09
N GLN A 670 -25.59 17.20 -13.01
CA GLN A 670 -26.14 18.29 -12.20
C GLN A 670 -25.03 19.08 -11.49
N LEU A 671 -24.09 18.37 -10.85
CA LEU A 671 -22.92 18.97 -10.20
C LEU A 671 -22.11 19.84 -11.19
N ALA A 672 -21.97 19.39 -12.44
CA ALA A 672 -21.31 20.17 -13.49
C ALA A 672 -22.12 21.40 -13.96
N ARG A 673 -23.46 21.36 -13.91
CA ARG A 673 -24.33 22.51 -14.20
C ARG A 673 -24.30 23.55 -13.08
N ASP A 674 -24.27 23.10 -11.83
CA ASP A 674 -24.24 23.97 -10.65
C ASP A 674 -22.88 24.65 -10.44
N ASN A 675 -21.86 24.19 -11.17
CA ASN A 675 -20.48 24.69 -11.13
C ASN A 675 -19.98 25.04 -12.54
N PRO A 676 -20.52 26.09 -13.19
CA PRO A 676 -20.04 26.52 -14.51
C PRO A 676 -18.61 27.07 -14.43
N ALA A 677 -17.89 27.10 -15.55
CA ALA A 677 -16.48 27.54 -15.57
C ALA A 677 -16.25 29.00 -15.12
N GLU A 678 -17.32 29.80 -15.09
CA GLU A 678 -17.34 31.20 -14.67
C GLU A 678 -17.29 31.39 -13.14
N THR A 679 -17.37 30.33 -12.32
CA THR A 679 -17.32 30.42 -10.85
C THR A 679 -15.94 30.79 -10.28
N VAL A 680 -14.97 31.07 -11.16
CA VAL A 680 -13.58 31.31 -10.81
C VAL A 680 -13.23 32.78 -10.98
N GLN A 681 -12.95 33.45 -9.87
CA GLN A 681 -12.36 34.79 -9.92
C GLN A 681 -10.83 34.66 -9.92
N ARG A 682 -10.23 35.10 -11.03
CA ARG A 682 -8.77 35.16 -11.18
C ARG A 682 -8.29 36.56 -10.83
N MET A 683 -7.39 36.64 -9.87
CA MET A 683 -6.56 37.81 -9.64
C MET A 683 -5.12 37.34 -9.86
N GLU A 684 -4.24 38.12 -10.49
CA GLU A 684 -2.86 37.76 -10.88
C GLU A 684 -2.41 36.33 -10.49
N ASP A 685 -1.97 36.16 -9.24
CA ASP A 685 -1.49 34.90 -8.68
C ASP A 685 -2.45 34.25 -7.65
N ALA A 686 -3.69 34.71 -7.53
CA ALA A 686 -4.70 34.15 -6.64
C ALA A 686 -5.92 33.62 -7.38
N ARG A 687 -6.52 32.56 -6.83
CA ARG A 687 -7.72 31.93 -7.38
C ARG A 687 -8.76 31.82 -6.29
N TRP A 688 -9.94 32.37 -6.55
CA TRP A 688 -11.14 32.16 -5.74
C TRP A 688 -12.12 31.32 -6.54
N VAL A 689 -12.48 30.15 -6.02
CA VAL A 689 -13.40 29.22 -6.65
C VAL A 689 -14.58 28.98 -5.72
N THR A 690 -15.78 29.24 -6.21
CA THR A 690 -17.02 28.88 -5.49
C THR A 690 -17.59 27.59 -6.06
N VAL A 691 -17.84 26.62 -5.18
CA VAL A 691 -18.37 25.29 -5.55
C VAL A 691 -19.68 25.03 -4.82
N THR A 692 -20.73 24.66 -5.55
CA THR A 692 -21.94 24.04 -4.99
C THR A 692 -21.66 22.54 -4.86
N ALA A 693 -21.62 22.01 -3.63
CA ALA A 693 -21.30 20.60 -3.36
C ALA A 693 -22.55 19.70 -3.36
N MET A 694 -22.39 18.42 -3.02
CA MET A 694 -23.48 17.43 -3.11
C MET A 694 -24.60 17.65 -2.08
N ASP A 695 -24.34 18.38 -1.01
CA ASP A 695 -25.32 18.80 -0.02
C ASP A 695 -26.12 20.06 -0.44
N GLY A 696 -25.86 20.59 -1.64
CA GLY A 696 -26.47 21.81 -2.18
C GLY A 696 -25.93 23.10 -1.55
N ARG A 697 -24.97 23.03 -0.63
CA ARG A 697 -24.33 24.21 -0.03
C ARG A 697 -23.21 24.73 -0.93
N ARG A 698 -22.92 26.02 -0.81
CA ARG A 698 -21.82 26.68 -1.52
C ARG A 698 -20.62 26.84 -0.62
N TYR A 699 -19.47 26.41 -1.12
CA TYR A 699 -18.17 26.49 -0.47
C TYR A 699 -17.22 27.37 -1.29
N GLY A 700 -16.39 28.16 -0.62
CA GLY A 700 -15.35 28.97 -1.25
C GLY A 700 -13.96 28.37 -1.00
N VAL A 701 -13.17 28.18 -2.05
CA VAL A 701 -11.75 27.81 -1.95
C VAL A 701 -10.91 28.95 -2.50
N LEU A 702 -10.11 29.56 -1.62
CA LEU A 702 -9.18 30.63 -1.96
C LEU A 702 -7.74 30.13 -1.89
N ALA A 703 -7.02 30.28 -2.99
CA ALA A 703 -5.59 29.96 -3.08
C ALA A 703 -4.79 31.19 -3.47
N ASN A 704 -3.71 31.46 -2.74
CA ASN A 704 -2.68 32.43 -3.11
C ASN A 704 -1.44 31.67 -3.59
N PHE A 705 -1.14 31.77 -4.88
CA PHE A 705 0.03 31.17 -5.51
C PHE A 705 1.22 32.14 -5.63
N SER A 706 1.06 33.39 -5.20
CA SER A 706 2.19 34.33 -5.20
C SER A 706 3.19 34.03 -4.09
N THR A 707 4.39 34.58 -4.23
CA THR A 707 5.41 34.55 -3.17
C THR A 707 5.16 35.57 -2.06
N GLN A 708 4.15 36.43 -2.21
CA GLN A 708 3.85 37.51 -1.27
C GLN A 708 2.54 37.25 -0.52
N PRO A 709 2.45 37.59 0.77
CA PRO A 709 1.17 37.55 1.47
C PRO A 709 0.17 38.48 0.81
N TRP A 710 -1.02 37.97 0.54
CA TRP A 710 -2.09 38.75 -0.05
C TRP A 710 -2.95 39.37 1.06
N LYS A 711 -3.09 40.70 1.05
CA LYS A 711 -3.99 41.42 1.95
C LYS A 711 -5.29 41.69 1.19
N ILE A 712 -6.37 41.03 1.58
CA ILE A 712 -7.69 41.28 1.00
C ILE A 712 -8.35 42.41 1.81
N PRO A 713 -8.62 43.60 1.21
CA PRO A 713 -9.34 44.65 1.90
C PRO A 713 -10.75 44.16 2.24
N TYR A 714 -11.17 44.31 3.50
CA TYR A 714 -12.49 43.88 3.99
C TYR A 714 -13.66 44.35 3.10
N GLY A 715 -13.55 45.52 2.47
CA GLY A 715 -14.55 46.03 1.52
C GLY A 715 -14.67 45.27 0.19
N LYS A 716 -13.61 44.60 -0.29
CA LYS A 716 -13.68 43.68 -1.44
C LYS A 716 -14.31 42.34 -1.03
N LEU A 717 -14.00 41.86 0.17
CA LEU A 717 -14.77 40.78 0.79
C LEU A 717 -16.25 41.14 0.86
N SER A 718 -16.64 42.36 1.23
CA SER A 718 -18.06 42.76 1.25
C SER A 718 -18.78 42.74 -0.12
N GLN A 719 -18.06 42.89 -1.24
CA GLN A 719 -18.63 42.67 -2.59
C GLN A 719 -18.72 41.16 -2.91
N LEU A 720 -17.77 40.36 -2.43
CA LEU A 720 -17.86 38.89 -2.44
C LEU A 720 -18.97 38.37 -1.50
N ASP A 721 -19.18 39.02 -0.35
CA ASP A 721 -20.20 38.72 0.65
C ASP A 721 -21.58 39.09 0.11
N LYS A 722 -21.71 40.18 -0.65
CA LYS A 722 -22.97 40.52 -1.36
C LYS A 722 -23.35 39.48 -2.43
N GLN A 723 -22.38 38.80 -3.04
CA GLN A 723 -22.64 37.67 -3.95
C GLN A 723 -23.08 36.41 -3.18
N LEU A 724 -22.66 36.25 -1.93
CA LEU A 724 -23.11 35.17 -1.02
C LEU A 724 -24.47 35.49 -0.35
N GLU A 725 -24.71 36.74 0.05
CA GLU A 725 -25.98 37.22 0.62
C GLU A 725 -27.12 37.22 -0.41
N SER A 726 -26.86 37.58 -1.67
CA SER A 726 -27.84 37.45 -2.76
C SER A 726 -28.14 35.99 -3.13
N ALA A 727 -27.34 35.04 -2.63
CA ALA A 727 -27.54 33.60 -2.74
C ALA A 727 -28.14 32.94 -1.47
N GLY A 728 -28.47 33.71 -0.43
CA GLY A 728 -29.37 33.26 0.64
C GLY A 728 -28.76 32.66 1.92
N SER A 729 -27.49 32.90 2.26
CA SER A 729 -26.91 32.44 3.54
C SER A 729 -26.37 33.60 4.41
N ARG A 730 -26.67 33.57 5.73
CA ARG A 730 -26.14 34.50 6.75
C ARG A 730 -24.76 34.03 7.22
N LEU A 731 -23.77 34.93 7.24
CA LEU A 731 -22.41 34.66 7.73
C LEU A 731 -22.23 35.09 9.20
N GLY A 732 -21.57 34.25 10.00
CA GLY A 732 -21.07 34.58 11.34
C GLY A 732 -19.68 35.23 11.27
N THR A 733 -19.44 36.28 12.05
CA THR A 733 -18.20 37.06 12.04
C THR A 733 -17.04 36.39 12.80
N GLY A 734 -15.87 36.26 12.16
CA GLY A 734 -14.62 35.83 12.81
C GLY A 734 -13.37 36.17 11.96
N TYR A 735 -12.30 36.61 12.61
CA TYR A 735 -11.17 37.41 12.10
C TYR A 735 -10.28 36.77 11.02
N ALA A 736 -9.76 37.63 10.12
CA ALA A 736 -8.69 37.34 9.17
C ALA A 736 -7.31 37.72 9.75
N CYS A 737 -6.30 36.83 9.63
CA CYS A 737 -4.90 37.25 9.74
C CYS A 737 -3.97 36.38 8.87
N THR A 738 -2.96 37.07 8.33
CA THR A 738 -2.11 36.73 7.19
C THR A 738 -0.81 36.00 7.56
N LEU A 739 -0.51 34.91 6.86
CA LEU A 739 0.83 34.35 6.56
C LEU A 739 0.77 33.72 5.16
N PRO A 740 1.89 33.61 4.40
CA PRO A 740 1.87 32.95 3.09
C PRO A 740 1.52 31.46 3.31
N GLY A 741 0.48 30.96 2.62
CA GLY A 741 0.08 29.55 2.71
C GLY A 741 -1.20 29.21 3.49
N LEU A 742 -2.08 30.16 3.83
CA LEU A 742 -3.36 29.85 4.48
C LEU A 742 -4.56 29.91 3.51
N ALA A 743 -5.26 28.79 3.35
CA ALA A 743 -6.59 28.73 2.74
C ALA A 743 -7.64 28.64 3.87
N VAL A 744 -8.51 29.65 3.97
CA VAL A 744 -9.54 29.73 5.02
C VAL A 744 -10.80 29.02 4.52
N ALA A 745 -11.18 27.93 5.18
CA ALA A 745 -12.53 27.38 5.12
C ALA A 745 -13.42 28.23 6.06
N LEU A 746 -14.45 28.88 5.52
CA LEU A 746 -15.49 29.55 6.30
C LEU A 746 -16.77 28.72 6.15
N GLY A 747 -17.32 28.29 7.29
CA GLY A 747 -18.50 27.43 7.40
C GLY A 747 -19.83 28.18 7.37
#